data_AF-A0A3B9IXE7-F1
#
_entry.id   AF-A0A3B9IXE7-F1
#
_cell.length_a   1.000
_cell.length_b   1.000
_cell.length_c   1.000
_cell.angle_alpha   90.00
_cell.angle_beta   90.00
_cell.angle_gamma   90.00
#
_symmetry.space_group_name_H-M   'P 1'
#
loop_
_entity.id
_entity.type
_entity.pdbx_description
1 polymer ?
#
loop_
_entity_poly.entity_id
_entity_poly.type
_entity_poly.pdbx_seq_one_letter_code
_entity_poly.pdbx_strand_id
1 'polypeptide(L)'
;MKKKSKALKAVSLAVSAALSLSSFPFLTPAVSDAATEDAYFLRGDVVGNDGITGADAAAIQQYDAKVLNLDEKQMLQADANADGRVSISDAVAILQWLVMYNYNGGHTGEYALLSGESDPDNDFSGTSLRYIETDIAGHYKLRIKYTNNTDTDAALTVRTDEGYTTVNCPPTGTQEGEVDIVIPVESAGTHYFSFESDNAKVSTAKIIRTANMTGNFTKEASPIVTDGPQEQNTTVPTQDIHYEETTTATVTPVINTNRYYAADAVISEGVVESTNTGFEGSGYANVDNKTGSSVEFTVDVAEDGNYEINFRYANGTASSRPMQIVVNGSSDAYYVDFAGTDAWTTWNNDSIVIPLKKGKNTIKAVSTTENGGPNIDYIDVVKTDKEPAQPAVIERYYAVEAEYLKAWKEDTNTGFAGTAYLNYDNAIGGYIEWTVNAPQDGNYEVDFRYANGTDVNRKIKLITNGDRTHGQYVDFNGTGAWTTWGDSKAVVSLKKGKNTLKAYATTSAGGPNMDYIEISQTGQNAPASKATQGKQVEKLNRGVVMAHAKNGNLVSWRLLATDDENTTFDLWRIRDSGNVKLGTFTMKDASNYFDAEGTATDWYTVDVSVNGESTEFAQASTNFTNTNSGQSGAYFDIQLKQPAGLTMPDGTTCTYSPNDCSVGDVDGDGQYELFVKWDPSNSQDNSKNGYTGNVYIDCYRLDGTFLWRVDLGKNIRAGAHYTQYMVYDFDGDGKCEMICKTADGTVDGTGKVVGDGSKDYRSSAGRILEGPEYLTLFDGATGKALDTVDYKPARGDVGAWGDTYGNRVDRFTACVAYLDGKNAYACFGRGYYTRLAVTAYGVSGGKLKEYWAFDTGNNVSAAGYGDGNHHCMGADVDQDGKDEVVCGSVIIDDNGKVLNTTSLAHGDAIHIGDFDPSNPGLEIFQCLEDEKHPNGTVVSYGTILRDAATAKVLFRETAGGDTGRCIADNLITGNGGAEMCGSHNSVVYSATGDHAKVCDWSNITKWGQNSVVYWTDVLERAVLDRTMADQYGKGRVFSGDGVGYNNYTKSNACLTCDLMGDWREEMLFPCGTDKIRVFTTTYTTDYNIYSLMHNTQYRVQVASQNNGYNQPPHTDYYLDTTEYTRPEEPDVWVKD
;
A
#
# COMPACT_ATOMS: atom_id res chain seq x y z
N MET A 1 -8.87 67.64 28.12
CA MET A 1 -8.61 66.53 27.16
C MET A 1 -7.29 65.76 27.37
N LYS A 2 -6.29 66.25 28.14
CA LYS A 2 -5.03 65.49 28.40
C LYS A 2 -5.05 64.50 29.59
N LYS A 3 -6.15 64.38 30.36
CA LYS A 3 -6.31 63.37 31.43
C LYS A 3 -7.05 62.09 31.00
N LYS A 4 -7.77 62.10 29.86
CA LYS A 4 -8.48 60.91 29.34
C LYS A 4 -7.60 59.97 28.51
N SER A 5 -6.45 60.42 27.98
CA SER A 5 -5.55 59.53 27.21
C SER A 5 -4.61 58.69 28.05
N LYS A 6 -4.39 59.03 29.34
CA LYS A 6 -3.62 58.20 30.27
C LYS A 6 -4.42 57.01 30.82
N ALA A 7 -5.72 57.16 31.01
CA ALA A 7 -6.59 56.05 31.42
C ALA A 7 -6.75 55.02 30.27
N LEU A 8 -6.96 55.47 29.03
CA LEU A 8 -7.03 54.55 27.88
C LEU A 8 -5.70 53.84 27.58
N LYS A 9 -4.54 54.49 27.82
CA LYS A 9 -3.24 53.80 27.70
C LYS A 9 -2.97 52.81 28.83
N ALA A 10 -3.50 53.04 30.03
CA ALA A 10 -3.39 52.08 31.13
C ALA A 10 -4.28 50.84 30.90
N VAL A 11 -5.47 51.02 30.30
CA VAL A 11 -6.37 49.92 29.92
C VAL A 11 -5.78 49.12 28.74
N SER A 12 -5.18 49.79 27.74
CA SER A 12 -4.51 49.12 26.61
C SER A 12 -3.23 48.36 27.03
N LEU A 13 -2.47 48.85 28.02
CA LEU A 13 -1.31 48.11 28.55
C LEU A 13 -1.72 46.93 29.44
N ALA A 14 -2.83 47.03 30.18
CA ALA A 14 -3.34 45.91 30.98
C ALA A 14 -3.88 44.77 30.11
N VAL A 15 -4.51 45.09 28.98
CA VAL A 15 -4.98 44.09 27.99
C VAL A 15 -3.81 43.41 27.27
N SER A 16 -2.69 44.12 27.05
CA SER A 16 -1.49 43.51 26.44
C SER A 16 -0.67 42.66 27.41
N ALA A 17 -0.78 42.91 28.73
CA ALA A 17 -0.10 42.12 29.77
C ALA A 17 -0.89 40.88 30.22
N ALA A 18 -2.19 40.79 29.91
CA ALA A 18 -3.03 39.62 30.22
C ALA A 18 -2.98 38.50 29.15
N LEU A 19 -2.35 38.75 27.99
CA LEU A 19 -2.18 37.77 26.91
C LEU A 19 -0.86 36.99 26.97
N SER A 20 -0.06 37.18 28.02
CA SER A 20 1.11 36.35 28.31
C SER A 20 1.04 35.86 29.75
N LEU A 21 0.45 34.68 29.98
CA LEU A 21 0.73 33.80 31.12
C LEU A 21 -0.06 32.49 30.97
N SER A 22 0.66 31.47 30.51
CA SER A 22 0.34 30.05 30.66
C SER A 22 0.30 29.69 32.15
N SER A 23 -0.89 29.65 32.76
CA SER A 23 -1.24 28.83 33.94
C SER A 23 -2.53 29.34 34.60
N PHE A 24 -3.68 28.80 34.23
CA PHE A 24 -4.85 28.74 35.12
C PHE A 24 -5.45 27.34 35.04
N PRO A 25 -5.84 26.73 36.17
CA PRO A 25 -6.34 25.36 36.21
C PRO A 25 -7.68 25.24 35.48
N PHE A 26 -7.88 24.12 34.78
CA PHE A 26 -9.18 23.69 34.28
C PHE A 26 -10.17 23.59 35.47
N LEU A 27 -11.31 24.27 35.35
CA LEU A 27 -12.40 24.22 36.31
C LEU A 27 -13.24 22.96 36.11
N THR A 28 -13.41 22.17 37.17
CA THR A 28 -14.48 21.19 37.33
C THR A 28 -15.71 21.89 37.94
N PRO A 29 -16.95 21.61 37.50
CA PRO A 29 -18.13 22.19 38.15
C PRO A 29 -18.36 21.50 39.50
N ALA A 30 -18.41 22.29 40.58
CA ALA A 30 -19.01 21.89 41.83
C ALA A 30 -20.48 22.33 41.84
N VAL A 31 -21.36 21.40 42.22
CA VAL A 31 -22.79 21.63 42.41
C VAL A 31 -23.00 22.47 43.67
N SER A 32 -23.78 23.55 43.58
CA SER A 32 -24.45 24.13 44.74
C SER A 32 -25.95 24.19 44.50
N ASP A 33 -26.68 23.52 45.38
CA ASP A 33 -28.13 23.51 45.46
C ASP A 33 -28.74 24.91 45.62
N ALA A 34 -29.98 25.03 45.13
CA ALA A 34 -30.95 26.12 45.29
C ALA A 34 -31.00 27.21 44.20
N ALA A 35 -31.81 26.94 43.17
CA ALA A 35 -32.64 27.98 42.55
C ALA A 35 -34.00 27.37 42.16
N THR A 36 -35.07 28.04 42.59
CA THR A 36 -36.48 27.64 42.50
C THR A 36 -37.01 27.65 41.06
N GLU A 37 -38.07 26.85 40.85
CA GLU A 37 -38.68 26.33 39.62
C GLU A 37 -39.07 27.29 38.46
N ASP A 38 -38.80 28.60 38.48
CA ASP A 38 -39.43 29.54 37.51
C ASP A 38 -38.55 30.74 37.04
N ALA A 39 -37.30 30.52 36.58
CA ALA A 39 -36.57 31.57 35.84
C ALA A 39 -35.49 31.03 34.89
N TYR A 40 -35.81 30.89 33.61
CA TYR A 40 -34.84 30.55 32.55
C TYR A 40 -34.03 31.80 32.13
N PHE A 41 -32.70 31.76 32.26
CA PHE A 41 -31.79 32.80 31.72
C PHE A 41 -30.39 32.28 31.40
N LEU A 42 -29.72 32.90 30.43
CA LEU A 42 -28.35 32.57 29.99
C LEU A 42 -27.32 33.43 30.74
N ARG A 43 -26.30 32.83 31.36
CA ARG A 43 -25.17 33.57 31.93
C ARG A 43 -24.33 34.16 30.80
N GLY A 44 -24.01 35.45 30.89
CA GLY A 44 -23.33 36.25 29.88
C GLY A 44 -24.24 37.12 29.02
N ASP A 45 -25.55 36.87 28.97
CA ASP A 45 -26.55 37.69 28.26
C ASP A 45 -27.25 38.62 29.26
N VAL A 46 -26.57 39.73 29.58
CA VAL A 46 -26.95 40.66 30.66
C VAL A 46 -28.02 41.65 30.20
N VAL A 47 -28.03 42.01 28.92
CA VAL A 47 -29.00 42.96 28.35
C VAL A 47 -30.16 42.28 27.61
N GLY A 48 -30.15 40.96 27.47
CA GLY A 48 -31.32 40.13 27.11
C GLY A 48 -31.76 40.25 25.65
N ASN A 49 -30.82 40.51 24.75
CA ASN A 49 -31.12 40.97 23.39
C ASN A 49 -31.13 39.88 22.31
N ASP A 50 -30.30 38.84 22.40
CA ASP A 50 -30.17 37.80 21.36
C ASP A 50 -28.98 36.83 21.57
N GLY A 51 -28.39 36.78 22.76
CA GLY A 51 -27.20 35.97 23.06
C GLY A 51 -26.10 36.80 23.74
N ILE A 52 -24.88 36.25 23.84
CA ILE A 52 -23.75 36.90 24.52
C ILE A 52 -23.02 37.81 23.53
N THR A 53 -22.99 39.12 23.79
CA THR A 53 -22.42 40.13 22.87
C THR A 53 -21.48 41.11 23.57
N GLY A 54 -20.82 41.98 22.78
CA GLY A 54 -19.99 43.06 23.33
C GLY A 54 -20.79 44.10 24.13
N ALA A 55 -22.11 44.16 23.94
CA ALA A 55 -23.00 45.02 24.72
C ALA A 55 -23.15 44.52 26.16
N ASP A 56 -23.12 43.20 26.37
CA ASP A 56 -23.20 42.57 27.69
C ASP A 56 -21.93 42.84 28.51
N ALA A 57 -20.75 42.68 27.89
CA ALA A 57 -19.48 43.07 28.50
C ALA A 57 -19.45 44.56 28.88
N ALA A 58 -20.04 45.43 28.04
CA ALA A 58 -20.14 46.86 28.33
C ALA A 58 -21.11 47.17 29.48
N ALA A 59 -22.20 46.41 29.61
CA ALA A 59 -23.14 46.53 30.73
C ALA A 59 -22.49 46.15 32.06
N ILE A 60 -21.70 45.06 32.09
CA ILE A 60 -20.91 44.64 33.26
C ILE A 60 -19.87 45.70 33.63
N GLN A 61 -19.16 46.26 32.64
CA GLN A 61 -18.19 47.35 32.87
C GLN A 61 -18.84 48.60 33.46
N GLN A 62 -20.04 48.96 32.99
CA GLN A 62 -20.78 50.10 33.51
C GLN A 62 -21.33 49.82 34.91
N TYR A 63 -21.69 48.57 35.22
CA TYR A 63 -22.07 48.14 36.56
C TYR A 63 -20.89 48.23 37.54
N ASP A 64 -19.72 47.67 37.19
CA ASP A 64 -18.51 47.71 38.02
C ASP A 64 -18.00 49.16 38.25
N ALA A 65 -18.12 50.01 37.23
CA ALA A 65 -17.84 51.44 37.33
C ALA A 65 -18.91 52.25 38.10
N LYS A 66 -19.98 51.60 38.57
CA LYS A 66 -21.14 52.18 39.29
C LYS A 66 -21.89 53.25 38.49
N VAL A 67 -21.91 53.08 37.16
CA VAL A 67 -22.60 53.95 36.20
C VAL A 67 -23.96 53.35 35.81
N LEU A 68 -24.10 52.03 35.89
CA LEU A 68 -25.33 51.27 35.65
C LEU A 68 -25.66 50.43 36.89
N ASN A 69 -26.94 50.21 37.18
CA ASN A 69 -27.38 49.24 38.19
C ASN A 69 -28.03 48.06 37.49
N LEU A 70 -27.69 46.84 37.89
CA LEU A 70 -28.28 45.60 37.39
C LEU A 70 -29.27 45.07 38.44
N ASP A 71 -30.39 44.50 37.98
CA ASP A 71 -31.34 43.80 38.85
C ASP A 71 -30.84 42.40 39.27
N GLU A 72 -31.52 41.72 40.18
CA GLU A 72 -31.08 40.40 40.69
C GLU A 72 -30.90 39.35 39.59
N LYS A 73 -31.72 39.40 38.53
CA LYS A 73 -31.61 38.47 37.40
C LYS A 73 -30.40 38.82 36.55
N GLN A 74 -30.23 40.09 36.21
CA GLN A 74 -29.09 40.58 35.44
C GLN A 74 -27.77 40.41 36.19
N MET A 75 -27.78 40.49 37.53
CA MET A 75 -26.63 40.20 38.37
C MET A 75 -26.20 38.73 38.27
N LEU A 76 -27.17 37.80 38.23
CA LEU A 76 -26.88 36.39 38.02
C LEU A 76 -26.41 36.10 36.59
N GLN A 77 -26.92 36.85 35.60
CA GLN A 77 -26.45 36.77 34.21
C GLN A 77 -25.04 37.37 34.04
N ALA A 78 -24.72 38.41 34.79
CA ALA A 78 -23.46 39.15 34.69
C ALA A 78 -22.27 38.45 35.37
N ASP A 79 -22.51 37.45 36.21
CA ASP A 79 -21.49 36.56 36.80
C ASP A 79 -21.11 35.46 35.79
N ALA A 80 -20.51 35.88 34.68
CA ALA A 80 -20.24 35.05 33.51
C ALA A 80 -19.18 33.97 33.78
N ASN A 81 -18.24 34.22 34.71
CA ASN A 81 -17.25 33.22 35.11
C ASN A 81 -17.71 32.33 36.29
N ALA A 82 -18.90 32.59 36.83
CA ALA A 82 -19.52 31.88 37.94
C ALA A 82 -18.72 31.88 39.26
N ASP A 83 -17.95 32.93 39.52
CA ASP A 83 -17.22 33.09 40.77
C ASP A 83 -18.06 33.74 41.90
N GLY A 84 -19.30 34.13 41.59
CA GLY A 84 -20.26 34.72 42.52
C GLY A 84 -20.07 36.22 42.70
N ARG A 85 -19.28 36.90 41.86
CA ARG A 85 -19.04 38.35 41.91
C ARG A 85 -19.04 38.95 40.51
N VAL A 86 -20.01 39.82 40.23
CA VAL A 86 -20.00 40.62 38.99
C VAL A 86 -18.91 41.67 39.04
N SER A 87 -17.88 41.50 38.20
CA SER A 87 -16.77 42.45 38.10
C SER A 87 -16.21 42.56 36.68
N ILE A 88 -15.15 43.35 36.51
CA ILE A 88 -14.44 43.46 35.23
C ILE A 88 -13.95 42.09 34.69
N SER A 89 -13.72 41.09 35.55
CA SER A 89 -13.34 39.73 35.13
C SER A 89 -14.40 39.06 34.26
N ASP A 90 -15.67 39.26 34.54
CA ASP A 90 -16.78 38.70 33.75
C ASP A 90 -16.89 39.37 32.39
N ALA A 91 -16.70 40.68 32.35
CA ALA A 91 -16.63 41.42 31.08
C ALA A 91 -15.43 40.97 30.23
N VAL A 92 -14.29 40.66 30.87
CA VAL A 92 -13.10 40.13 30.18
C VAL A 92 -13.36 38.71 29.68
N ALA A 93 -14.04 37.86 30.45
CA ALA A 93 -14.44 36.51 30.01
C ALA A 93 -15.33 36.57 28.77
N ILE A 94 -16.33 37.47 28.74
CA ILE A 94 -17.18 37.70 27.57
C ILE A 94 -16.36 38.23 26.38
N LEU A 95 -15.46 39.18 26.58
CA LEU A 95 -14.65 39.75 25.48
C LEU A 95 -13.61 38.76 24.94
N GLN A 96 -13.02 37.93 25.80
CA GLN A 96 -12.12 36.85 25.39
C GLN A 96 -12.87 35.82 24.55
N TRP A 97 -14.08 35.45 24.98
CA TRP A 97 -14.99 34.59 24.21
C TRP A 97 -15.30 35.21 22.83
N LEU A 98 -15.65 36.50 22.75
CA LEU A 98 -15.93 37.19 21.48
C LEU A 98 -14.72 37.35 20.55
N VAL A 99 -13.52 37.59 21.10
CA VAL A 99 -12.29 37.72 20.31
C VAL A 99 -11.90 36.37 19.71
N MET A 100 -12.01 35.31 20.50
CA MET A 100 -11.71 33.96 20.06
C MET A 100 -12.78 33.45 19.07
N TYR A 101 -14.06 33.83 19.25
CA TYR A 101 -15.15 33.61 18.29
C TYR A 101 -14.86 34.28 16.93
N ASN A 102 -14.34 35.51 16.89
CA ASN A 102 -14.07 36.22 15.63
C ASN A 102 -12.76 35.82 14.92
N TYR A 103 -11.75 35.29 15.63
CA TYR A 103 -10.47 34.88 15.03
C TYR A 103 -10.52 33.47 14.38
N ASN A 104 -11.41 32.60 14.86
CA ASN A 104 -11.57 31.21 14.38
C ASN A 104 -12.78 31.00 13.46
N GLY A 105 -13.41 32.05 12.93
CA GLY A 105 -14.64 31.89 12.14
C GLY A 105 -15.79 31.27 12.94
N GLY A 106 -16.00 31.75 14.17
CA GLY A 106 -17.16 31.39 15.00
C GLY A 106 -16.94 30.24 15.98
N HIS A 107 -15.71 29.78 16.26
CA HIS A 107 -15.53 28.63 17.15
C HIS A 107 -14.38 28.80 18.15
N THR A 108 -14.74 29.26 19.34
CA THR A 108 -14.04 28.94 20.59
C THR A 108 -15.03 29.03 21.76
N GLY A 109 -15.36 27.87 22.32
CA GLY A 109 -16.13 27.79 23.56
C GLY A 109 -17.65 27.94 23.39
N GLU A 110 -18.24 27.13 22.52
CA GLU A 110 -19.67 26.77 22.51
C GLU A 110 -19.68 25.25 22.76
N TYR A 111 -20.40 24.64 23.72
CA TYR A 111 -21.85 24.70 23.90
C TYR A 111 -22.56 24.94 22.58
N ALA A 112 -22.50 23.90 21.75
CA ALA A 112 -23.31 23.67 20.56
C ALA A 112 -24.35 24.76 20.26
N LEU A 113 -24.00 25.71 19.38
CA LEU A 113 -24.97 26.04 18.35
C LEU A 113 -25.15 24.77 17.53
N LEU A 114 -26.33 24.17 17.65
CA LEU A 114 -26.92 23.36 16.58
C LEU A 114 -27.02 24.27 15.34
N SER A 115 -25.91 24.45 14.63
CA SER A 115 -25.89 24.79 13.22
C SER A 115 -25.35 23.58 12.47
N GLY A 116 -26.13 22.49 12.51
CA GLY A 116 -26.47 21.97 11.21
C GLY A 116 -27.24 23.08 10.50
N GLU A 117 -26.96 23.33 9.23
CA GLU A 117 -28.09 23.58 8.35
C GLU A 117 -29.00 22.33 8.45
N SER A 118 -29.82 22.25 9.50
CA SER A 118 -31.15 21.76 9.25
C SER A 118 -31.75 22.85 8.39
N ASP A 119 -31.94 22.53 7.12
CA ASP A 119 -32.87 23.24 6.26
C ASP A 119 -34.04 23.75 7.13
N PRO A 120 -34.23 25.08 7.26
CA PRO A 120 -35.31 25.64 8.05
C PRO A 120 -36.70 25.21 7.53
N ASP A 121 -36.77 24.47 6.41
CA ASP A 121 -37.96 23.85 5.85
C ASP A 121 -37.99 22.32 5.92
N ASN A 122 -37.34 21.68 6.91
CA ASN A 122 -37.54 20.24 7.13
C ASN A 122 -38.97 19.95 7.60
N ASP A 123 -39.80 19.46 6.68
CA ASP A 123 -41.12 18.87 6.90
C ASP A 123 -40.97 17.56 7.72
N PHE A 124 -41.46 17.53 8.97
CA PHE A 124 -41.41 16.34 9.84
C PHE A 124 -42.52 15.31 9.56
N SER A 125 -43.18 15.37 8.38
CA SER A 125 -44.16 14.36 7.99
C SER A 125 -43.52 13.08 7.43
N GLY A 126 -43.02 12.21 8.32
CA GLY A 126 -42.62 10.85 7.92
C GLY A 126 -41.91 10.08 9.04
N THR A 127 -42.33 8.83 9.24
CA THR A 127 -41.78 7.84 10.20
C THR A 127 -40.33 7.49 9.87
N SER A 128 -39.40 8.36 10.23
CA SER A 128 -37.98 8.15 10.06
C SER A 128 -37.26 8.46 11.38
N LEU A 129 -36.32 7.60 11.77
CA LEU A 129 -35.40 7.87 12.87
C LEU A 129 -34.64 9.17 12.58
N ARG A 130 -34.51 10.01 13.61
CA ARG A 130 -33.77 11.29 13.57
C ARG A 130 -32.78 11.28 14.72
N TYR A 131 -31.66 11.99 14.62
CA TYR A 131 -30.67 12.01 15.69
C TYR A 131 -30.38 13.42 16.21
N ILE A 132 -29.85 13.49 17.43
CA ILE A 132 -29.31 14.69 18.04
C ILE A 132 -27.94 14.35 18.59
N GLU A 133 -26.97 15.22 18.38
CA GLU A 133 -25.65 15.08 18.99
C GLU A 133 -25.59 15.95 20.25
N THR A 134 -25.25 15.32 21.36
CA THR A 134 -25.07 15.96 22.66
C THR A 134 -23.60 15.93 23.04
N ASP A 135 -23.08 17.06 23.50
CA ASP A 135 -21.69 17.20 23.95
C ASP A 135 -21.51 16.85 25.43
N ILE A 136 -22.61 16.74 26.18
CA ILE A 136 -22.64 16.35 27.59
C ILE A 136 -23.91 15.55 27.95
N ALA A 137 -23.85 14.76 29.02
CA ALA A 137 -25.04 14.20 29.66
C ALA A 137 -25.89 15.31 30.32
N GLY A 138 -27.22 15.19 30.29
CA GLY A 138 -28.12 16.20 30.87
C GLY A 138 -29.59 16.03 30.51
N HIS A 139 -30.43 16.97 30.95
CA HIS A 139 -31.83 17.03 30.54
C HIS A 139 -31.98 18.06 29.41
N TYR A 140 -32.63 17.65 28.32
CA TYR A 140 -32.81 18.43 27.11
C TYR A 140 -34.30 18.73 26.91
N LYS A 141 -34.62 19.97 26.52
CA LYS A 141 -36.00 20.37 26.26
C LYS A 141 -36.25 20.39 24.75
N LEU A 142 -37.14 19.53 24.29
CA LEU A 142 -37.66 19.53 22.92
C LEU A 142 -38.94 20.36 22.86
N ARG A 143 -38.98 21.37 21.99
CA ARG A 143 -40.21 22.06 21.61
C ARG A 143 -40.73 21.46 20.31
N ILE A 144 -41.95 20.93 20.34
CA ILE A 144 -42.55 20.24 19.20
C ILE A 144 -43.81 20.99 18.77
N LYS A 145 -43.89 21.30 17.48
CA LYS A 145 -45.12 21.75 16.83
C LYS A 145 -45.88 20.54 16.28
N TYR A 146 -47.18 20.50 16.57
CA TYR A 146 -48.04 19.42 16.15
C TYR A 146 -49.38 19.94 15.65
N THR A 147 -50.06 19.13 14.85
CA THR A 147 -51.48 19.31 14.52
C THR A 147 -52.27 18.10 15.00
N ASN A 148 -53.31 18.35 15.79
CA ASN A 148 -54.28 17.32 16.19
C ASN A 148 -55.65 17.68 15.62
N ASN A 149 -56.00 17.02 14.51
CA ASN A 149 -57.24 17.22 13.77
C ASN A 149 -58.43 16.40 14.33
N THR A 150 -58.29 15.78 15.50
CA THR A 150 -59.35 15.01 16.16
C THR A 150 -60.04 15.81 17.27
N ASP A 151 -61.24 15.41 17.67
CA ASP A 151 -62.02 16.08 18.73
C ASP A 151 -61.58 15.68 20.16
N THR A 152 -60.49 14.94 20.32
CA THR A 152 -59.96 14.43 21.59
C THR A 152 -58.44 14.63 21.71
N ASP A 153 -57.92 14.70 22.93
CA ASP A 153 -56.46 14.76 23.17
C ASP A 153 -55.77 13.55 22.52
N ALA A 154 -54.66 13.80 21.83
CA ALA A 154 -53.78 12.77 21.29
C ALA A 154 -52.56 12.61 22.20
N ALA A 155 -52.04 11.39 22.35
CA ALA A 155 -50.74 11.16 22.98
C ALA A 155 -49.64 11.27 21.92
N LEU A 156 -48.56 11.97 22.25
CA LEU A 156 -47.31 11.97 21.49
C LEU A 156 -46.21 11.35 22.35
N THR A 157 -45.75 10.18 21.95
CA THR A 157 -44.65 9.46 22.59
C THR A 157 -43.37 9.73 21.83
N VAL A 158 -42.35 10.22 22.55
CA VAL A 158 -41.00 10.40 22.04
C VAL A 158 -40.13 9.32 22.64
N ARG A 159 -39.61 8.43 21.79
CA ARG A 159 -38.68 7.37 22.20
C ARG A 159 -37.26 7.78 21.87
N THR A 160 -36.35 7.50 22.78
CA THR A 160 -34.90 7.54 22.62
C THR A 160 -34.29 6.14 22.75
N ASP A 161 -33.01 6.02 22.43
CA ASP A 161 -32.14 4.90 22.76
C ASP A 161 -32.08 4.59 24.27
N GLU A 162 -32.44 5.55 25.12
CA GLU A 162 -32.35 5.46 26.58
C GLU A 162 -33.71 5.36 27.30
N GLY A 163 -34.84 5.54 26.61
CA GLY A 163 -36.20 5.38 27.15
C GLY A 163 -37.27 6.17 26.40
N TYR A 164 -38.40 6.50 27.03
CA TYR A 164 -39.43 7.32 26.38
C TYR A 164 -40.17 8.26 27.33
N THR A 165 -40.66 9.38 26.77
CA THR A 165 -41.58 10.33 27.40
C THR A 165 -42.84 10.47 26.56
N THR A 166 -44.00 10.55 27.19
CA THR A 166 -45.28 10.81 26.50
C THR A 166 -45.88 12.13 26.99
N VAL A 167 -46.39 12.94 26.07
CA VAL A 167 -47.11 14.18 26.37
C VAL A 167 -48.48 14.21 25.70
N ASN A 168 -49.42 14.92 26.34
CA ASN A 168 -50.76 15.12 25.79
C ASN A 168 -50.76 16.31 24.83
N CYS A 169 -51.37 16.10 23.67
CA CYS A 169 -51.54 17.05 22.58
C CYS A 169 -53.04 17.32 22.36
N PRO A 170 -53.61 18.37 22.99
CA PRO A 170 -55.03 18.72 22.82
C PRO A 170 -55.45 18.96 21.36
N PRO A 171 -56.76 18.89 21.03
CA PRO A 171 -57.28 19.24 19.72
C PRO A 171 -56.88 20.64 19.26
N THR A 172 -56.23 20.75 18.09
CA THR A 172 -55.84 22.04 17.49
C THR A 172 -56.55 22.30 16.15
N GLY A 173 -57.26 21.30 15.61
CA GLY A 173 -57.79 21.36 14.25
C GLY A 173 -56.65 21.54 13.24
N THR A 174 -56.87 22.35 12.21
CA THR A 174 -55.86 22.63 11.18
C THR A 174 -54.81 23.66 11.59
N GLN A 175 -54.82 24.12 12.84
CA GLN A 175 -53.82 25.06 13.38
C GLN A 175 -52.71 24.27 14.10
N GLU A 176 -51.49 24.82 14.10
CA GLU A 176 -50.36 24.24 14.86
C GLU A 176 -50.49 24.56 16.35
N GLY A 177 -50.42 23.52 17.18
CA GLY A 177 -50.16 23.64 18.61
C GLY A 177 -48.69 23.41 18.93
N GLU A 178 -48.27 23.81 20.13
CA GLU A 178 -46.91 23.60 20.65
C GLU A 178 -46.94 22.82 21.97
N VAL A 179 -45.99 21.90 22.13
CA VAL A 179 -45.75 21.18 23.38
C VAL A 179 -44.25 21.10 23.65
N ASP A 180 -43.89 21.25 24.93
CA ASP A 180 -42.51 21.12 25.40
C ASP A 180 -42.33 19.78 26.11
N ILE A 181 -41.27 19.04 25.77
CA ILE A 181 -40.94 17.73 26.31
C ILE A 181 -39.54 17.75 26.89
N VAL A 182 -39.34 17.14 28.06
CA VAL A 182 -38.01 16.98 28.67
C VAL A 182 -37.54 15.55 28.45
N ILE A 183 -36.28 15.42 28.01
CA ILE A 183 -35.64 14.14 27.70
C ILE A 183 -34.30 14.09 28.45
N PRO A 184 -34.11 13.14 29.36
CA PRO A 184 -32.81 12.85 29.95
C PRO A 184 -31.92 12.14 28.92
N VAL A 185 -30.65 12.51 28.94
CA VAL A 185 -29.58 11.93 28.15
C VAL A 185 -28.45 11.58 29.11
N GLU A 186 -28.18 10.28 29.28
CA GLU A 186 -27.31 9.71 30.31
C GLU A 186 -25.82 9.81 29.91
N SER A 187 -25.49 9.99 28.63
CA SER A 187 -24.12 10.13 28.13
C SER A 187 -24.03 11.08 26.93
N ALA A 188 -22.85 11.66 26.67
CA ALA A 188 -22.64 12.50 25.48
C ALA A 188 -22.56 11.63 24.23
N GLY A 189 -23.27 11.98 23.17
CA GLY A 189 -23.25 11.21 21.92
C GLY A 189 -24.41 11.50 20.98
N THR A 190 -24.55 10.66 19.96
CA THR A 190 -25.62 10.71 18.98
C THR A 190 -26.82 9.90 19.48
N HIS A 191 -27.91 10.56 19.84
CA HIS A 191 -29.13 9.91 20.31
C HIS A 191 -30.21 9.94 19.24
N TYR A 192 -30.94 8.84 19.09
CA TYR A 192 -31.96 8.70 18.05
C TYR A 192 -33.36 8.88 18.63
N PHE A 193 -34.24 9.58 17.90
CA PHE A 193 -35.61 9.86 18.26
C PHE A 193 -36.56 9.22 17.27
N SER A 194 -37.61 8.63 17.81
CA SER A 194 -38.82 8.32 17.05
C SER A 194 -40.03 8.94 17.74
N PHE A 195 -40.97 9.39 16.92
CA PHE A 195 -42.24 9.98 17.36
C PHE A 195 -43.36 9.03 17.01
N GLU A 196 -44.03 8.52 18.03
CA GLU A 196 -45.23 7.70 17.89
C GLU A 196 -46.43 8.54 18.36
N SER A 197 -47.47 8.63 17.54
CA SER A 197 -48.72 9.25 17.96
C SER A 197 -49.90 8.44 17.47
N ASP A 198 -50.89 8.32 18.34
CA ASP A 198 -52.13 7.62 18.01
C ASP A 198 -52.99 8.42 17.03
N ASN A 199 -52.86 9.77 16.96
CA ASN A 199 -53.69 10.64 16.10
C ASN A 199 -53.15 12.08 15.83
N ALA A 200 -52.02 12.51 16.39
CA ALA A 200 -51.41 13.82 16.10
C ALA A 200 -50.30 13.70 15.02
N LYS A 201 -50.21 14.69 14.13
CA LYS A 201 -49.11 14.79 13.15
C LYS A 201 -48.12 15.86 13.60
N VAL A 202 -46.85 15.48 13.73
CA VAL A 202 -45.73 16.40 14.04
C VAL A 202 -45.32 17.14 12.77
N SER A 203 -45.25 18.47 12.82
CA SER A 203 -44.87 19.31 11.67
C SER A 203 -43.44 19.83 11.78
N THR A 204 -43.01 20.26 12.97
CA THR A 204 -41.62 20.65 13.26
C THR A 204 -41.21 20.32 14.70
N ALA A 205 -39.94 19.98 14.93
CA ALA A 205 -39.36 19.80 16.27
C ALA A 205 -38.04 20.59 16.40
N LYS A 206 -37.90 21.37 17.48
CA LYS A 206 -36.72 22.20 17.78
C LYS A 206 -36.19 21.91 19.18
N ILE A 207 -34.86 21.83 19.30
CA ILE A 207 -34.18 21.47 20.56
C ILE A 207 -33.66 22.72 21.24
N ILE A 208 -33.88 22.82 22.56
CA ILE A 208 -33.43 23.92 23.39
C ILE A 208 -32.79 23.33 24.66
N ARG A 209 -31.50 23.62 24.89
CA ARG A 209 -30.82 23.21 26.12
C ARG A 209 -31.32 24.06 27.29
N THR A 210 -31.78 23.42 28.36
CA THR A 210 -32.11 24.11 29.62
C THR A 210 -31.62 23.28 30.80
N ALA A 211 -30.81 23.89 31.67
CA ALA A 211 -30.41 23.25 32.91
C ALA A 211 -31.57 23.29 33.91
N ASN A 212 -31.90 22.14 34.48
CA ASN A 212 -32.87 21.88 35.55
C ASN A 212 -34.35 21.78 35.12
N MET A 213 -34.76 20.59 34.67
CA MET A 213 -36.17 20.16 34.72
C MET A 213 -36.28 18.65 35.00
N THR A 214 -37.16 18.25 35.92
CA THR A 214 -37.56 16.85 36.15
C THR A 214 -38.90 16.56 35.48
N GLY A 215 -38.94 15.56 34.60
CA GLY A 215 -40.15 15.00 33.99
C GLY A 215 -40.21 13.48 34.19
N ASN A 216 -41.42 12.88 34.18
CA ASN A 216 -41.59 11.44 34.38
C ASN A 216 -41.08 10.64 33.16
N PHE A 217 -39.86 10.12 33.27
CA PHE A 217 -39.24 9.23 32.30
C PHE A 217 -39.55 7.78 32.65
N THR A 218 -40.05 6.98 31.70
CA THR A 218 -40.31 5.55 31.94
C THR A 218 -39.27 4.73 31.19
N LYS A 219 -38.49 3.93 31.92
CA LYS A 219 -37.46 3.05 31.37
C LYS A 219 -38.12 1.73 30.95
N GLU A 220 -38.00 1.32 29.68
CA GLU A 220 -38.35 -0.05 29.31
C GLU A 220 -37.37 -1.02 29.98
N ALA A 221 -37.90 -2.09 30.57
CA ALA A 221 -37.09 -3.22 30.97
C ALA A 221 -36.67 -3.99 29.72
N SER A 222 -35.39 -4.35 29.62
CA SER A 222 -34.89 -5.31 28.64
C SER A 222 -35.81 -6.55 28.61
N PRO A 223 -36.02 -7.19 27.45
CA PRO A 223 -36.83 -8.40 27.39
C PRO A 223 -36.26 -9.45 28.34
N ILE A 224 -37.09 -9.85 29.31
CA ILE A 224 -36.82 -10.94 30.25
C ILE A 224 -36.75 -12.24 29.42
N VAL A 225 -35.56 -12.79 29.28
CA VAL A 225 -35.38 -14.21 28.91
C VAL A 225 -35.98 -15.03 30.05
N THR A 226 -37.11 -15.66 29.80
CA THR A 226 -37.77 -16.56 30.74
C THR A 226 -37.01 -17.89 30.73
N ASP A 227 -36.47 -18.22 31.90
CA ASP A 227 -35.77 -19.46 32.18
C ASP A 227 -36.77 -20.64 32.28
N GLY A 228 -36.44 -21.79 31.71
CA GLY A 228 -37.12 -23.05 32.00
C GLY A 228 -36.79 -24.20 31.04
N PRO A 229 -36.95 -25.48 31.47
CA PRO A 229 -36.82 -26.05 32.80
C PRO A 229 -35.53 -26.88 32.95
N GLN A 230 -35.01 -26.94 34.17
CA GLN A 230 -33.97 -27.87 34.61
C GLN A 230 -34.45 -29.32 34.49
N GLU A 231 -33.77 -30.13 33.68
CA GLU A 231 -33.82 -31.59 33.76
C GLU A 231 -32.50 -32.18 34.26
N GLN A 232 -32.66 -33.26 35.02
CA GLN A 232 -31.72 -33.79 35.98
C GLN A 232 -30.52 -34.49 35.34
N ASN A 233 -29.36 -34.22 35.94
CA ASN A 233 -28.13 -35.00 35.83
C ASN A 233 -28.41 -36.50 35.94
N THR A 234 -28.16 -37.23 34.85
CA THR A 234 -27.89 -38.67 34.89
C THR A 234 -26.51 -38.92 34.27
N THR A 235 -25.64 -39.46 35.12
CA THR A 235 -24.23 -39.79 34.90
C THR A 235 -24.11 -41.07 34.08
N VAL A 236 -23.33 -41.04 32.99
CA VAL A 236 -22.77 -42.22 32.29
C VAL A 236 -21.35 -41.83 31.81
N PRO A 237 -20.33 -42.71 31.93
CA PRO A 237 -18.96 -42.30 32.25
C PRO A 237 -18.14 -41.91 31.03
N THR A 238 -17.32 -40.87 31.18
CA THR A 238 -16.16 -40.62 30.33
C THR A 238 -15.14 -41.74 30.57
N GLN A 239 -14.84 -42.47 29.50
CA GLN A 239 -13.76 -43.43 29.46
C GLN A 239 -12.45 -42.62 29.38
N ASP A 240 -11.69 -42.62 30.47
CA ASP A 240 -10.33 -42.09 30.53
C ASP A 240 -9.48 -42.76 29.44
N ILE A 241 -9.14 -42.01 28.40
CA ILE A 241 -7.99 -42.34 27.55
C ILE A 241 -6.84 -41.52 28.09
N HIS A 242 -6.14 -42.11 29.06
CA HIS A 242 -4.79 -41.71 29.42
C HIS A 242 -3.90 -41.82 28.18
N TYR A 243 -3.66 -40.70 27.50
CA TYR A 243 -2.42 -40.53 26.77
C TYR A 243 -1.39 -40.12 27.81
N GLU A 244 -0.57 -41.09 28.21
CA GLU A 244 0.69 -40.78 28.90
C GLU A 244 1.44 -39.79 28.02
N GLU A 245 1.66 -38.59 28.53
CA GLU A 245 2.72 -37.71 28.07
C GLU A 245 4.01 -38.53 28.09
N THR A 246 4.39 -39.02 26.92
CA THR A 246 5.77 -39.41 26.70
C THR A 246 6.53 -38.10 26.73
N THR A 247 7.07 -37.79 27.90
CA THR A 247 8.10 -36.78 28.08
C THR A 247 9.25 -37.17 27.15
N THR A 248 9.21 -36.68 25.91
CA THR A 248 10.40 -36.57 25.09
C THR A 248 11.26 -35.57 25.83
N ALA A 249 12.15 -36.08 26.68
CA ALA A 249 13.27 -35.34 27.18
C ALA A 249 13.87 -34.62 25.98
N THR A 250 13.88 -33.29 26.04
CA THR A 250 14.75 -32.48 25.22
C THR A 250 16.16 -32.97 25.52
N VAL A 251 16.65 -33.90 24.70
CA VAL A 251 18.07 -34.06 24.54
C VAL A 251 18.47 -32.79 23.81
N THR A 252 18.89 -31.79 24.57
CA THR A 252 19.80 -30.79 24.02
C THR A 252 20.86 -31.62 23.29
N PRO A 253 21.03 -31.49 21.95
CA PRO A 253 22.19 -32.11 21.35
C PRO A 253 23.37 -31.52 22.11
N VAL A 254 24.11 -32.36 22.81
CA VAL A 254 25.45 -31.99 23.26
C VAL A 254 26.20 -31.80 21.95
N ILE A 255 26.23 -30.56 21.46
CA ILE A 255 27.15 -30.22 20.38
C ILE A 255 28.51 -30.39 21.03
N ASN A 256 29.19 -31.51 20.74
CA ASN A 256 30.61 -31.62 20.99
C ASN A 256 31.30 -30.65 20.01
N THR A 257 31.27 -29.36 20.30
CA THR A 257 32.13 -28.37 19.64
C THR A 257 33.54 -28.61 20.13
N ASN A 258 34.38 -29.24 19.31
CA ASN A 258 35.81 -29.29 19.57
C ASN A 258 36.41 -27.99 19.04
N ARG A 259 36.73 -27.07 19.96
CA ARG A 259 37.42 -25.81 19.66
C ARG A 259 38.93 -26.02 19.62
N TYR A 260 39.59 -25.44 18.61
CA TYR A 260 41.04 -25.46 18.45
C TYR A 260 41.56 -24.03 18.27
N TYR A 261 42.33 -23.53 19.24
CA TYR A 261 42.91 -22.19 19.20
C TYR A 261 44.03 -22.11 18.17
N ALA A 262 44.03 -21.04 17.36
CA ALA A 262 45.05 -20.78 16.35
C ALA A 262 46.41 -20.47 16.98
N ALA A 263 46.45 -19.97 18.22
CA ALA A 263 47.69 -19.82 18.99
C ALA A 263 48.43 -21.15 19.25
N ASP A 264 47.73 -22.28 19.22
CA ASP A 264 48.29 -23.62 19.40
C ASP A 264 48.53 -24.35 18.06
N ALA A 265 48.18 -23.72 16.93
CA ALA A 265 48.30 -24.27 15.59
C ALA A 265 49.72 -24.11 15.01
N VAL A 266 50.01 -24.81 13.92
CA VAL A 266 51.28 -24.65 13.20
C VAL A 266 51.15 -23.47 12.24
N ILE A 267 51.88 -22.39 12.52
CA ILE A 267 51.92 -21.19 11.68
C ILE A 267 53.18 -21.21 10.81
N SER A 268 53.02 -20.94 9.51
CA SER A 268 54.11 -20.80 8.55
C SER A 268 54.08 -19.39 7.96
N GLU A 269 55.19 -18.67 8.04
CA GLU A 269 55.31 -17.26 7.61
C GLU A 269 54.26 -16.39 8.31
N GLY A 270 54.38 -16.30 9.63
CA GLY A 270 53.45 -15.59 10.53
C GLY A 270 53.86 -15.76 12.00
N VAL A 271 53.09 -15.17 12.90
CA VAL A 271 53.35 -15.17 14.35
C VAL A 271 52.05 -15.31 15.15
N VAL A 272 52.16 -15.79 16.39
CA VAL A 272 51.07 -15.69 17.37
C VAL A 272 51.15 -14.32 18.02
N GLU A 273 50.04 -13.58 18.03
CA GLU A 273 49.94 -12.27 18.66
C GLU A 273 48.80 -12.19 19.68
N SER A 274 48.84 -11.12 20.47
CA SER A 274 47.83 -10.82 21.49
C SER A 274 47.57 -9.30 21.58
N THR A 275 47.85 -8.55 20.50
CA THR A 275 47.85 -7.08 20.50
C THR A 275 46.47 -6.51 20.21
N ASN A 276 45.71 -7.12 19.30
CA ASN A 276 44.31 -6.79 19.07
C ASN A 276 43.44 -7.46 20.13
N THR A 277 42.62 -6.71 20.87
CA THR A 277 41.73 -7.27 21.90
C THR A 277 40.56 -8.06 21.30
N GLY A 278 39.95 -8.94 22.09
CA GLY A 278 38.72 -9.66 21.72
C GLY A 278 38.91 -11.11 21.28
N PHE A 279 40.15 -11.59 21.15
CA PHE A 279 40.47 -13.01 20.92
C PHE A 279 40.26 -13.85 22.18
N GLU A 280 40.13 -15.16 22.00
CA GLU A 280 40.06 -16.14 23.06
C GLU A 280 41.36 -16.95 23.20
N GLY A 281 41.58 -17.59 24.35
CA GLY A 281 42.80 -18.35 24.60
C GLY A 281 44.03 -17.48 24.83
N SER A 282 45.21 -17.93 24.40
CA SER A 282 46.49 -17.25 24.65
C SER A 282 46.91 -16.23 23.57
N GLY A 283 46.19 -16.17 22.46
CA GLY A 283 46.48 -15.31 21.31
C GLY A 283 45.75 -15.76 20.05
N TYR A 284 46.00 -15.09 18.95
CA TYR A 284 45.52 -15.42 17.60
C TYR A 284 46.68 -15.57 16.62
N ALA A 285 46.45 -16.26 15.51
CA ALA A 285 47.41 -16.35 14.42
C ALA A 285 47.33 -15.10 13.52
N ASN A 286 48.46 -14.42 13.35
CA ASN A 286 48.64 -13.36 12.36
C ASN A 286 49.65 -13.85 11.31
N VAL A 287 49.17 -14.12 10.09
CA VAL A 287 50.02 -14.59 8.99
C VAL A 287 50.58 -13.41 8.20
N ASP A 288 51.79 -13.54 7.67
CA ASP A 288 52.43 -12.49 6.87
C ASP A 288 51.57 -12.14 5.65
N ASN A 289 51.55 -10.85 5.27
CA ASN A 289 50.89 -10.36 4.05
C ASN A 289 51.66 -10.86 2.81
N LYS A 290 51.39 -12.10 2.41
CA LYS A 290 52.09 -12.81 1.35
C LYS A 290 51.28 -14.03 0.90
N THR A 291 51.24 -14.27 -0.41
CA THR A 291 50.68 -15.52 -0.95
C THR A 291 51.44 -16.73 -0.41
N GLY A 292 50.71 -17.71 0.12
CA GLY A 292 51.27 -18.94 0.67
C GLY A 292 51.59 -18.92 2.17
N SER A 293 51.42 -17.80 2.89
CA SER A 293 51.43 -17.81 4.36
C SER A 293 50.24 -18.61 4.89
N SER A 294 50.36 -19.27 6.05
CA SER A 294 49.33 -20.24 6.45
C SER A 294 49.27 -20.54 7.95
N VAL A 295 48.10 -20.99 8.39
CA VAL A 295 47.87 -21.64 9.69
C VAL A 295 47.32 -23.04 9.48
N GLU A 296 47.87 -24.04 10.17
CA GLU A 296 47.48 -25.44 10.08
C GLU A 296 47.04 -26.00 11.44
N PHE A 297 45.77 -26.39 11.52
CA PHE A 297 45.16 -27.02 12.68
C PHE A 297 45.26 -28.54 12.57
N THR A 298 45.56 -29.22 13.68
CA THR A 298 45.40 -30.67 13.80
C THR A 298 44.18 -30.97 14.65
N VAL A 299 43.15 -31.57 14.05
CA VAL A 299 41.86 -31.85 14.70
C VAL A 299 41.62 -33.35 14.79
N ASP A 300 41.01 -33.83 15.87
CA ASP A 300 40.67 -35.25 16.06
C ASP A 300 39.14 -35.43 16.05
N VAL A 301 38.65 -36.32 15.19
CA VAL A 301 37.21 -36.57 15.01
C VAL A 301 36.86 -38.05 15.25
N ALA A 302 35.71 -38.31 15.86
CA ALA A 302 35.35 -39.64 16.34
C ALA A 302 35.00 -40.66 15.23
N GLU A 303 34.64 -40.18 14.05
CA GLU A 303 34.15 -40.96 12.91
C GLU A 303 34.41 -40.27 11.57
N ASP A 304 34.30 -41.03 10.47
CA ASP A 304 34.30 -40.45 9.12
C ASP A 304 33.00 -39.65 8.92
N GLY A 305 33.06 -38.50 8.25
CA GLY A 305 31.87 -37.72 7.94
C GLY A 305 32.16 -36.32 7.42
N ASN A 306 31.09 -35.56 7.19
CA ASN A 306 31.17 -34.13 6.86
C ASN A 306 31.21 -33.32 8.15
N TYR A 307 32.08 -32.32 8.18
CA TYR A 307 32.25 -31.44 9.32
C TYR A 307 32.22 -29.99 8.87
N GLU A 308 31.39 -29.19 9.55
CA GLU A 308 31.37 -27.74 9.43
C GLU A 308 32.50 -27.18 10.30
N ILE A 309 33.41 -26.44 9.66
CA ILE A 309 34.56 -25.79 10.28
C ILE A 309 34.25 -24.30 10.34
N ASN A 310 34.03 -23.79 11.55
CA ASN A 310 33.75 -22.38 11.78
C ASN A 310 35.05 -21.67 12.17
N PHE A 311 35.51 -20.73 11.36
CA PHE A 311 36.68 -19.90 11.60
C PHE A 311 36.27 -18.61 12.31
N ARG A 312 36.77 -18.39 13.53
CA ARG A 312 36.69 -17.09 14.19
C ARG A 312 37.86 -16.24 13.72
N TYR A 313 37.60 -15.08 13.11
CA TYR A 313 38.63 -14.26 12.49
C TYR A 313 38.39 -12.75 12.63
N ALA A 314 39.45 -11.97 12.44
CA ALA A 314 39.40 -10.51 12.31
C ALA A 314 40.16 -10.06 11.07
N ASN A 315 39.54 -9.22 10.25
CA ASN A 315 40.13 -8.58 9.08
C ASN A 315 39.84 -7.09 9.16
N GLY A 316 40.71 -6.30 9.80
CA GLY A 316 40.51 -4.86 9.98
C GLY A 316 40.69 -4.02 8.72
N THR A 317 40.57 -4.60 7.52
CA THR A 317 40.59 -3.91 6.24
C THR A 317 39.23 -4.04 5.54
N ALA A 318 38.93 -3.15 4.60
CA ALA A 318 37.69 -3.26 3.81
C ALA A 318 37.74 -4.35 2.73
N SER A 319 38.92 -4.87 2.40
CA SER A 319 39.09 -5.88 1.34
C SER A 319 39.04 -7.30 1.92
N SER A 320 38.30 -8.20 1.26
CA SER A 320 38.29 -9.62 1.63
C SER A 320 39.70 -10.23 1.53
N ARG A 321 40.02 -11.16 2.44
CA ARG A 321 41.30 -11.88 2.50
C ARG A 321 41.10 -13.39 2.32
N PRO A 322 40.81 -13.86 1.09
CA PRO A 322 40.46 -15.26 0.86
C PRO A 322 41.61 -16.23 1.14
N MET A 323 41.30 -17.37 1.75
CA MET A 323 42.25 -18.45 1.99
C MET A 323 41.80 -19.78 1.36
N GLN A 324 42.76 -20.51 0.81
CA GLN A 324 42.56 -21.89 0.36
C GLN A 324 42.61 -22.83 1.58
N ILE A 325 41.63 -23.70 1.72
CA ILE A 325 41.58 -24.73 2.77
C ILE A 325 42.08 -26.06 2.20
N VAL A 326 43.15 -26.59 2.80
CA VAL A 326 43.79 -27.86 2.42
C VAL A 326 43.57 -28.87 3.54
N VAL A 327 42.91 -29.99 3.21
CA VAL A 327 42.53 -31.03 4.17
C VAL A 327 43.43 -32.25 3.96
N ASN A 328 44.13 -32.70 5.01
CA ASN A 328 45.01 -33.88 4.98
C ASN A 328 46.05 -33.88 3.83
N GLY A 329 46.46 -32.69 3.38
CA GLY A 329 47.37 -32.53 2.23
C GLY A 329 46.75 -32.88 0.87
N SER A 330 45.42 -32.90 0.75
CA SER A 330 44.72 -33.12 -0.53
C SER A 330 45.06 -32.03 -1.55
N SER A 331 45.02 -32.40 -2.84
CA SER A 331 45.09 -31.45 -3.97
C SER A 331 43.76 -30.77 -4.27
N ASP A 332 42.69 -31.13 -3.57
CA ASP A 332 41.38 -30.50 -3.70
C ASP A 332 41.42 -29.05 -3.19
N ALA A 333 40.89 -28.12 -3.98
CA ALA A 333 40.93 -26.69 -3.68
C ALA A 333 39.59 -26.22 -3.09
N TYR A 334 39.55 -26.03 -1.77
CA TYR A 334 38.46 -25.40 -1.05
C TYR A 334 38.84 -23.94 -0.73
N TYR A 335 37.87 -23.02 -0.64
CA TYR A 335 38.12 -21.61 -0.34
C TYR A 335 37.15 -21.09 0.71
N VAL A 336 37.65 -20.21 1.57
CA VAL A 336 36.84 -19.39 2.49
C VAL A 336 37.24 -17.94 2.29
N ASP A 337 36.25 -17.10 2.02
CA ASP A 337 36.41 -15.66 1.93
C ASP A 337 36.28 -15.06 3.33
N PHE A 338 37.19 -14.18 3.69
CA PHE A 338 37.22 -13.51 4.99
C PHE A 338 37.01 -12.01 4.78
N ALA A 339 35.75 -11.58 4.83
CA ALA A 339 35.34 -10.19 4.61
C ALA A 339 35.94 -9.23 5.65
N GLY A 340 35.87 -7.92 5.38
CA GLY A 340 36.29 -6.91 6.35
C GLY A 340 35.45 -6.95 7.62
N THR A 341 36.08 -6.90 8.79
CA THR A 341 35.43 -6.87 10.11
C THR A 341 35.42 -5.46 10.73
N ASP A 342 35.61 -4.43 9.90
CA ASP A 342 35.75 -3.01 10.27
C ASP A 342 36.99 -2.63 11.09
N ALA A 343 37.39 -3.47 12.06
CA ALA A 343 38.56 -3.28 12.89
C ALA A 343 39.22 -4.62 13.25
N TRP A 344 40.55 -4.59 13.47
CA TRP A 344 41.30 -5.78 13.90
C TRP A 344 40.93 -6.29 15.30
N THR A 345 40.18 -5.50 16.07
CA THR A 345 39.63 -5.87 17.39
C THR A 345 38.20 -6.40 17.32
N THR A 346 37.60 -6.47 16.13
CA THR A 346 36.26 -6.99 15.88
C THR A 346 36.39 -8.35 15.21
N TRP A 347 35.76 -9.37 15.80
CA TRP A 347 35.92 -10.77 15.43
C TRP A 347 34.61 -11.37 14.94
N ASN A 348 34.58 -11.82 13.69
CA ASN A 348 33.44 -12.49 13.04
C ASN A 348 33.70 -14.00 12.89
N ASN A 349 32.68 -14.72 12.40
CA ASN A 349 32.80 -16.14 12.09
C ASN A 349 32.39 -16.39 10.63
N ASP A 350 33.15 -17.23 9.92
CA ASP A 350 32.77 -17.80 8.62
C ASP A 350 33.00 -19.31 8.64
N SER A 351 32.24 -20.07 7.85
CA SER A 351 32.29 -21.54 7.91
C SER A 351 32.43 -22.23 6.55
N ILE A 352 32.94 -23.45 6.57
CA ILE A 352 32.99 -24.35 5.41
C ILE A 352 32.71 -25.80 5.83
N VAL A 353 31.99 -26.54 5.00
CA VAL A 353 31.77 -27.98 5.21
C VAL A 353 32.81 -28.78 4.42
N ILE A 354 33.64 -29.56 5.10
CA ILE A 354 34.67 -30.41 4.48
C ILE A 354 34.61 -31.86 5.00
N PRO A 355 35.00 -32.85 4.18
CA PRO A 355 35.02 -34.24 4.61
C PRO A 355 36.25 -34.53 5.48
N LEU A 356 36.04 -35.10 6.67
CA LEU A 356 37.12 -35.54 7.58
C LEU A 356 37.07 -37.06 7.80
N LYS A 357 38.23 -37.64 8.12
CA LYS A 357 38.39 -39.07 8.44
C LYS A 357 38.43 -39.29 9.94
N LYS A 358 37.92 -40.41 10.42
CA LYS A 358 38.04 -40.81 11.82
C LYS A 358 39.49 -40.73 12.29
N GLY A 359 39.72 -40.07 13.41
CA GLY A 359 41.03 -39.81 13.98
C GLY A 359 41.55 -38.41 13.64
N LYS A 360 42.87 -38.26 13.64
CA LYS A 360 43.54 -36.98 13.38
C LYS A 360 43.46 -36.57 11.91
N ASN A 361 43.08 -35.32 11.67
CA ASN A 361 43.09 -34.65 10.36
C ASN A 361 43.88 -33.35 10.46
N THR A 362 44.45 -32.89 9.34
CA THR A 362 45.00 -31.54 9.23
C THR A 362 44.08 -30.65 8.40
N ILE A 363 43.86 -29.42 8.86
CA ILE A 363 43.11 -28.38 8.15
C ILE A 363 44.04 -27.17 8.06
N LYS A 364 44.52 -26.88 6.85
CA LYS A 364 45.47 -25.79 6.58
C LYS A 364 44.80 -24.69 5.78
N ALA A 365 44.70 -23.49 6.36
CA ALA A 365 44.26 -22.29 5.65
C ALA A 365 45.50 -21.58 5.06
N VAL A 366 45.53 -21.38 3.74
CA VAL A 366 46.66 -20.81 2.98
C VAL A 366 46.24 -19.51 2.30
N SER A 367 46.95 -18.41 2.55
CA SER A 367 46.70 -17.12 1.92
C SER A 367 46.82 -17.19 0.41
N THR A 368 45.81 -16.72 -0.32
CA THR A 368 45.78 -16.78 -1.80
C THR A 368 46.24 -15.47 -2.46
N THR A 369 46.36 -14.39 -1.70
CA THR A 369 46.70 -13.05 -2.19
C THR A 369 47.96 -12.50 -1.52
N GLU A 370 48.56 -11.47 -2.13
CA GLU A 370 49.70 -10.74 -1.56
C GLU A 370 49.35 -10.00 -0.26
N ASN A 371 48.06 -9.82 0.04
CA ASN A 371 47.61 -9.20 1.27
C ASN A 371 47.58 -10.17 2.46
N GLY A 372 47.90 -11.45 2.28
CA GLY A 372 47.84 -12.47 3.33
C GLY A 372 46.41 -12.85 3.74
N GLY A 373 46.30 -13.57 4.85
CA GLY A 373 45.03 -13.97 5.47
C GLY A 373 44.55 -12.99 6.56
N PRO A 374 43.35 -13.20 7.13
CA PRO A 374 42.91 -12.49 8.32
C PRO A 374 43.71 -12.94 9.56
N ASN A 375 43.51 -12.25 10.69
CA ASN A 375 43.87 -12.80 11.99
C ASN A 375 42.88 -13.92 12.33
N ILE A 376 43.34 -15.12 12.66
CA ILE A 376 42.46 -16.25 13.01
C ILE A 376 42.61 -16.54 14.50
N ASP A 377 41.50 -16.56 15.24
CA ASP A 377 41.44 -16.81 16.68
C ASP A 377 41.37 -18.31 16.98
N TYR A 378 40.33 -18.98 16.46
CA TYR A 378 40.14 -20.43 16.59
C TYR A 378 39.31 -21.00 15.45
N ILE A 379 39.28 -22.33 15.37
CA ILE A 379 38.25 -23.06 14.64
C ILE A 379 37.37 -23.89 15.58
N ASP A 380 36.07 -23.93 15.30
CA ASP A 380 35.15 -24.90 15.89
C ASP A 380 34.80 -25.98 14.85
N VAL A 381 34.98 -27.24 15.22
CA VAL A 381 34.71 -28.40 14.35
C VAL A 381 33.44 -29.10 14.79
N VAL A 382 32.42 -29.10 13.93
CA VAL A 382 31.09 -29.66 14.22
C VAL A 382 30.70 -30.68 13.16
N LYS A 383 30.34 -31.91 13.58
CA LYS A 383 29.84 -32.93 12.65
C LYS A 383 28.48 -32.46 12.09
N THR A 384 28.29 -32.60 10.78
CA THR A 384 27.08 -32.15 10.09
C THR A 384 26.63 -33.14 9.03
N ASP A 385 25.34 -33.16 8.74
CA ASP A 385 24.76 -33.89 7.60
C ASP A 385 24.69 -33.01 6.33
N LYS A 386 25.15 -31.75 6.41
CA LYS A 386 25.31 -30.88 5.23
C LYS A 386 26.28 -31.53 4.23
N GLU A 387 26.00 -31.37 2.93
CA GLU A 387 26.90 -31.79 1.85
C GLU A 387 28.23 -31.02 1.91
N PRO A 388 29.38 -31.65 1.59
CA PRO A 388 30.66 -30.97 1.61
C PRO A 388 30.77 -29.99 0.43
N ALA A 389 31.53 -28.90 0.64
CA ALA A 389 31.92 -28.01 -0.44
C ALA A 389 32.57 -28.81 -1.60
N GLN A 390 32.34 -28.41 -2.85
CA GLN A 390 32.96 -29.05 -4.02
C GLN A 390 34.24 -28.27 -4.40
N PRO A 391 35.35 -28.95 -4.77
CA PRO A 391 36.58 -28.27 -5.13
C PRO A 391 36.44 -27.46 -6.43
N ALA A 392 37.04 -26.27 -6.49
CA ALA A 392 36.99 -25.41 -7.67
C ALA A 392 37.73 -26.04 -8.87
N VAL A 393 37.02 -26.22 -10.00
CA VAL A 393 37.60 -26.71 -11.27
C VAL A 393 37.89 -25.51 -12.17
N ILE A 394 39.16 -25.30 -12.56
CA ILE A 394 39.51 -24.45 -13.71
C ILE A 394 39.35 -25.33 -14.96
N GLU A 395 38.37 -25.04 -15.81
CA GLU A 395 38.15 -25.77 -17.06
C GLU A 395 38.40 -24.85 -18.26
N ARG A 396 39.26 -25.31 -19.19
CA ARG A 396 39.66 -24.56 -20.40
C ARG A 396 38.89 -25.04 -21.61
N TYR A 397 38.37 -24.10 -22.39
CA TYR A 397 37.62 -24.34 -23.62
C TYR A 397 38.28 -23.64 -24.81
N TYR A 398 38.86 -24.41 -25.74
CA TYR A 398 39.54 -23.86 -26.91
C TYR A 398 38.54 -23.21 -27.88
N ALA A 399 38.84 -22.00 -28.36
CA ALA A 399 38.01 -21.30 -29.33
C ALA A 399 37.83 -22.10 -30.62
N VAL A 400 38.86 -22.83 -31.05
CA VAL A 400 38.79 -23.66 -32.27
C VAL A 400 37.88 -24.88 -32.18
N GLU A 401 37.37 -25.19 -30.98
CA GLU A 401 36.40 -26.25 -30.73
C GLU A 401 34.97 -25.69 -30.53
N ALA A 402 34.82 -24.36 -30.49
CA ALA A 402 33.56 -23.66 -30.33
C ALA A 402 32.74 -23.61 -31.62
N GLU A 403 31.44 -23.33 -31.51
CA GLU A 403 30.62 -22.97 -32.67
C GLU A 403 30.93 -21.53 -33.10
N TYR A 404 30.91 -21.23 -34.39
CA TYR A 404 31.22 -19.87 -34.86
C TYR A 404 30.49 -19.49 -36.15
N LEU A 405 30.28 -18.19 -36.33
CA LEU A 405 29.72 -17.58 -37.54
C LEU A 405 30.52 -16.32 -37.89
N LYS A 406 30.84 -16.15 -39.18
CA LYS A 406 31.74 -15.07 -39.67
C LYS A 406 33.05 -15.03 -38.87
N ALA A 407 33.65 -16.20 -38.68
CA ALA A 407 34.99 -16.39 -38.16
C ALA A 407 35.59 -17.62 -38.87
N TRP A 408 36.91 -17.82 -38.80
CA TRP A 408 37.57 -19.01 -39.33
C TRP A 408 38.76 -19.43 -38.47
N LYS A 409 39.11 -20.72 -38.57
CA LYS A 409 40.29 -21.29 -37.95
C LYS A 409 41.56 -20.80 -38.64
N GLU A 410 42.53 -20.33 -37.87
CA GLU A 410 43.81 -19.85 -38.39
C GLU A 410 44.97 -20.23 -37.45
N ASP A 411 46.16 -20.45 -37.99
CA ASP A 411 47.35 -20.91 -37.27
C ASP A 411 48.63 -20.15 -37.66
N THR A 412 48.50 -19.03 -38.37
CA THR A 412 49.64 -18.30 -38.94
C THR A 412 50.36 -17.43 -37.92
N ASN A 413 49.65 -16.89 -36.93
CA ASN A 413 50.26 -16.10 -35.86
C ASN A 413 50.72 -17.06 -34.74
N THR A 414 52.00 -17.06 -34.40
CA THR A 414 52.54 -17.94 -33.34
C THR A 414 52.10 -17.50 -31.94
N GLY A 415 52.11 -18.43 -30.98
CA GLY A 415 51.90 -18.14 -29.54
C GLY A 415 50.53 -18.50 -28.97
N PHE A 416 49.62 -19.02 -29.79
CA PHE A 416 48.34 -19.61 -29.35
C PHE A 416 48.57 -20.99 -28.70
N ALA A 417 47.61 -21.42 -27.90
CA ALA A 417 47.56 -22.74 -27.30
C ALA A 417 46.75 -23.72 -28.17
N GLY A 418 47.01 -25.02 -28.05
CA GLY A 418 46.29 -26.03 -28.82
C GLY A 418 46.71 -26.07 -30.29
N THR A 419 45.75 -26.25 -31.20
CA THR A 419 46.04 -26.55 -32.63
C THR A 419 45.86 -25.37 -33.58
N ALA A 420 45.18 -24.32 -33.16
CA ALA A 420 44.93 -23.07 -33.89
C ALA A 420 44.14 -22.10 -32.98
N TYR A 421 43.87 -20.88 -33.47
CA TYR A 421 42.93 -19.92 -32.88
C TYR A 421 41.77 -19.62 -33.86
N LEU A 422 40.74 -18.91 -33.40
CA LEU A 422 39.68 -18.37 -34.27
C LEU A 422 39.93 -16.89 -34.58
N ASN A 423 39.87 -16.53 -35.85
CA ASN A 423 39.93 -15.17 -36.34
C ASN A 423 38.53 -14.71 -36.76
N TYR A 424 38.05 -13.57 -36.26
CA TYR A 424 36.78 -13.00 -36.67
C TYR A 424 36.89 -12.35 -38.05
N ASP A 425 35.83 -12.49 -38.85
CA ASP A 425 35.61 -11.61 -39.99
C ASP A 425 35.44 -10.19 -39.48
N ASN A 426 36.07 -9.22 -40.16
CA ASN A 426 36.04 -7.81 -39.78
C ASN A 426 34.64 -7.22 -40.08
N ALA A 427 33.64 -7.68 -39.33
CA ALA A 427 32.22 -7.43 -39.56
C ALA A 427 31.43 -7.54 -38.25
N ILE A 428 30.40 -6.70 -38.13
CA ILE A 428 29.45 -6.76 -37.02
C ILE A 428 28.63 -8.07 -37.11
N GLY A 429 28.36 -8.67 -35.96
CA GLY A 429 27.48 -9.82 -35.80
C GLY A 429 28.13 -11.17 -36.11
N GLY A 430 29.44 -11.24 -36.33
CA GLY A 430 30.17 -12.50 -36.21
C GLY A 430 30.26 -12.95 -34.75
N TYR A 431 30.30 -14.26 -34.49
CA TYR A 431 30.37 -14.79 -33.13
C TYR A 431 31.24 -16.03 -32.99
N ILE A 432 31.69 -16.27 -31.75
CA ILE A 432 32.20 -17.54 -31.24
C ILE A 432 31.33 -17.93 -30.03
N GLU A 433 30.88 -19.19 -29.97
CA GLU A 433 29.99 -19.72 -28.93
C GLU A 433 30.54 -21.01 -28.32
N TRP A 434 30.86 -20.95 -27.03
CA TRP A 434 31.28 -22.09 -26.24
C TRP A 434 30.09 -22.71 -25.51
N THR A 435 30.06 -24.04 -25.43
CA THR A 435 29.23 -24.75 -24.44
C THR A 435 30.13 -25.11 -23.27
N VAL A 436 29.85 -24.56 -22.09
CA VAL A 436 30.62 -24.75 -20.87
C VAL A 436 29.81 -25.50 -19.81
N ASN A 437 30.46 -26.16 -18.87
CA ASN A 437 29.82 -26.90 -17.80
C ASN A 437 30.14 -26.28 -16.44
N ALA A 438 29.13 -25.84 -15.70
CA ALA A 438 29.29 -25.30 -14.35
C ALA A 438 28.94 -26.38 -13.31
N PRO A 439 29.79 -26.64 -12.29
CA PRO A 439 29.52 -27.64 -11.27
C PRO A 439 28.33 -27.30 -10.36
N GLN A 440 28.03 -26.02 -10.20
CA GLN A 440 26.91 -25.49 -9.40
C GLN A 440 26.45 -24.13 -9.93
N ASP A 441 25.24 -23.72 -9.52
CA ASP A 441 24.77 -22.35 -9.72
C ASP A 441 25.75 -21.36 -9.06
N GLY A 442 26.03 -20.25 -9.72
CA GLY A 442 26.85 -19.19 -9.16
C GLY A 442 27.53 -18.31 -10.21
N ASN A 443 28.38 -17.42 -9.72
CA ASN A 443 29.15 -16.51 -10.57
C ASN A 443 30.48 -17.15 -10.97
N TYR A 444 30.85 -16.99 -12.23
CA TYR A 444 32.07 -17.50 -12.81
C TYR A 444 32.80 -16.38 -13.53
N GLU A 445 34.09 -16.23 -13.25
CA GLU A 445 34.98 -15.41 -14.07
C GLU A 445 35.29 -16.19 -15.36
N VAL A 446 35.15 -15.52 -16.49
CA VAL A 446 35.53 -15.98 -17.82
C VAL A 446 36.77 -15.20 -18.24
N ASP A 447 37.90 -15.90 -18.33
CA ASP A 447 39.16 -15.34 -18.79
C ASP A 447 39.36 -15.65 -20.29
N PHE A 448 39.32 -14.61 -21.12
CA PHE A 448 39.48 -14.69 -22.56
C PHE A 448 40.93 -14.46 -22.94
N ARG A 449 41.57 -15.49 -23.50
CA ARG A 449 42.88 -15.34 -24.12
C ARG A 449 42.75 -14.89 -25.57
N TYR A 450 43.34 -13.74 -25.90
CA TYR A 450 43.16 -13.12 -27.21
C TYR A 450 44.43 -12.42 -27.73
N ALA A 451 44.45 -12.13 -29.03
CA ALA A 451 45.41 -11.22 -29.64
C ALA A 451 44.69 -10.15 -30.48
N ASN A 452 45.12 -8.90 -30.34
CA ASN A 452 44.67 -7.78 -31.15
C ASN A 452 45.90 -6.96 -31.58
N GLY A 453 46.41 -7.22 -32.78
CA GLY A 453 47.61 -6.55 -33.29
C GLY A 453 47.39 -5.11 -33.78
N THR A 454 46.29 -4.45 -33.37
CA THR A 454 45.92 -3.09 -33.76
C THR A 454 45.63 -2.23 -32.54
N ASP A 455 45.63 -0.90 -32.70
CA ASP A 455 45.29 0.03 -31.61
C ASP A 455 43.77 0.25 -31.45
N VAL A 456 42.95 -0.37 -32.31
CA VAL A 456 41.48 -0.26 -32.26
C VAL A 456 40.95 -1.33 -31.31
N ASN A 457 40.19 -0.93 -30.29
CA ASN A 457 39.51 -1.86 -29.40
C ASN A 457 38.50 -2.71 -30.20
N ARG A 458 38.63 -4.04 -30.10
CA ARG A 458 37.75 -5.02 -30.75
C ARG A 458 36.70 -5.55 -29.78
N LYS A 459 35.90 -4.63 -29.25
CA LYS A 459 34.83 -4.89 -28.28
C LYS A 459 33.86 -5.98 -28.79
N ILE A 460 33.43 -6.86 -27.89
CA ILE A 460 32.38 -7.86 -28.13
C ILE A 460 31.23 -7.68 -27.14
N LYS A 461 30.04 -8.21 -27.46
CA LYS A 461 28.91 -8.41 -26.53
C LYS A 461 28.86 -9.90 -26.18
N LEU A 462 29.10 -10.25 -24.91
CA LEU A 462 29.06 -11.61 -24.37
C LEU A 462 27.65 -11.93 -23.92
N ILE A 463 27.10 -13.02 -24.43
CA ILE A 463 25.73 -13.48 -24.19
C ILE A 463 25.78 -14.83 -23.50
N THR A 464 25.19 -14.90 -22.31
CA THR A 464 25.12 -16.14 -21.52
C THR A 464 23.75 -16.76 -21.71
N ASN A 465 23.70 -18.08 -21.97
CA ASN A 465 22.46 -18.86 -22.10
C ASN A 465 21.40 -18.30 -23.06
N GLY A 466 21.81 -17.54 -24.07
CA GLY A 466 20.93 -16.98 -25.09
C GLY A 466 20.23 -15.68 -24.71
N ASP A 467 20.56 -15.07 -23.56
CA ASP A 467 20.04 -13.75 -23.13
C ASP A 467 20.55 -12.64 -24.06
N ARG A 468 19.70 -12.21 -25.01
CA ARG A 468 20.07 -11.18 -26.00
C ARG A 468 19.93 -9.75 -25.48
N THR A 469 19.19 -9.55 -24.40
CA THR A 469 18.88 -8.24 -23.83
C THR A 469 20.08 -7.75 -22.99
N HIS A 470 20.65 -8.60 -22.13
CA HIS A 470 21.61 -8.16 -21.10
C HIS A 470 23.08 -8.56 -21.31
N GLY A 471 23.51 -8.80 -22.55
CA GLY A 471 24.90 -9.19 -22.78
C GLY A 471 25.94 -8.15 -22.35
N GLN A 472 26.95 -8.60 -21.62
CA GLN A 472 28.06 -7.78 -21.13
C GLN A 472 28.99 -7.37 -22.29
N TYR A 473 29.39 -6.10 -22.35
CA TYR A 473 30.44 -5.70 -23.29
C TYR A 473 31.82 -6.00 -22.71
N VAL A 474 32.66 -6.68 -23.48
CA VAL A 474 34.04 -7.02 -23.10
C VAL A 474 34.99 -6.34 -24.07
N ASP A 475 35.93 -5.57 -23.52
CA ASP A 475 36.95 -4.85 -24.27
C ASP A 475 38.15 -5.74 -24.59
N PHE A 476 38.64 -5.58 -25.82
CA PHE A 476 39.80 -6.29 -26.35
C PHE A 476 40.73 -5.27 -26.98
N ASN A 477 41.45 -4.56 -26.12
CA ASN A 477 42.41 -3.52 -26.50
C ASN A 477 43.62 -4.09 -27.24
N GLY A 478 44.40 -3.22 -27.88
CA GLY A 478 45.57 -3.65 -28.66
C GLY A 478 46.62 -4.37 -27.80
N THR A 479 46.99 -5.59 -28.19
CA THR A 479 48.10 -6.36 -27.60
C THR A 479 49.46 -5.99 -28.22
N GLY A 480 49.47 -5.04 -29.16
CA GLY A 480 50.67 -4.51 -29.83
C GLY A 480 51.15 -5.32 -31.04
N ALA A 481 50.88 -6.63 -31.10
CA ALA A 481 51.13 -7.46 -32.28
C ALA A 481 50.21 -8.69 -32.30
N TRP A 482 49.91 -9.21 -33.49
CA TRP A 482 49.07 -10.42 -33.65
C TRP A 482 49.71 -11.72 -33.12
N THR A 483 51.02 -11.70 -32.85
CA THR A 483 51.75 -12.78 -32.18
C THR A 483 51.88 -12.59 -30.66
N THR A 484 51.32 -11.50 -30.13
CA THR A 484 51.31 -11.19 -28.70
C THR A 484 49.91 -11.43 -28.16
N TRP A 485 49.80 -12.34 -27.21
CA TRP A 485 48.55 -12.75 -26.59
C TRP A 485 48.42 -12.13 -25.21
N GLY A 486 47.24 -11.60 -24.92
CA GLY A 486 46.85 -11.08 -23.61
C GLY A 486 45.53 -11.68 -23.17
N ASP A 487 45.05 -11.19 -22.05
CA ASP A 487 43.90 -11.74 -21.35
C ASP A 487 42.89 -10.61 -21.08
N SER A 488 41.59 -10.91 -21.18
CA SER A 488 40.49 -10.00 -20.85
C SER A 488 39.44 -10.78 -20.10
N LYS A 489 38.79 -10.17 -19.11
CA LYS A 489 37.95 -10.89 -18.15
C LYS A 489 36.53 -10.38 -18.15
N ALA A 490 35.59 -11.29 -17.89
CA ALA A 490 34.18 -11.01 -17.64
C ALA A 490 33.69 -11.87 -16.48
N VAL A 491 32.62 -11.48 -15.80
CA VAL A 491 31.99 -12.31 -14.77
C VAL A 491 30.57 -12.62 -15.22
N VAL A 492 30.17 -13.88 -15.22
CA VAL A 492 28.87 -14.36 -15.72
C VAL A 492 28.20 -15.28 -14.70
N SER A 493 26.87 -15.24 -14.64
CA SER A 493 26.08 -16.18 -13.85
C SER A 493 25.85 -17.46 -14.65
N LEU A 494 26.28 -18.61 -14.13
CA LEU A 494 26.05 -19.91 -14.75
C LEU A 494 25.15 -20.77 -13.86
N LYS A 495 24.28 -21.56 -14.50
CA LYS A 495 23.48 -22.60 -13.83
C LYS A 495 24.24 -23.90 -13.78
N LYS A 496 24.01 -24.73 -12.76
CA LYS A 496 24.58 -26.07 -12.68
C LYS A 496 24.32 -26.86 -13.98
N GLY A 497 25.37 -27.47 -14.51
CA GLY A 497 25.34 -28.22 -15.77
C GLY A 497 25.77 -27.37 -16.96
N LYS A 498 25.21 -27.66 -18.14
CA LYS A 498 25.62 -27.04 -19.40
C LYS A 498 25.07 -25.62 -19.53
N ASN A 499 25.93 -24.70 -19.94
CA ASN A 499 25.63 -23.31 -20.26
C ASN A 499 26.26 -22.95 -21.61
N THR A 500 25.79 -21.87 -22.23
CA THR A 500 26.40 -21.32 -23.45
C THR A 500 26.95 -19.93 -23.21
N LEU A 501 28.16 -19.65 -23.71
CA LEU A 501 28.79 -18.34 -23.72
C LEU A 501 29.05 -17.91 -25.16
N LYS A 502 28.40 -16.85 -25.61
CA LYS A 502 28.43 -16.41 -27.01
C LYS A 502 28.95 -14.99 -27.13
N ALA A 503 30.14 -14.83 -27.72
CA ALA A 503 30.81 -13.55 -27.89
C ALA A 503 30.53 -12.97 -29.29
N TYR A 504 29.71 -11.92 -29.38
CA TYR A 504 29.39 -11.23 -30.64
C TYR A 504 30.32 -10.06 -30.92
N ALA A 505 30.88 -9.98 -32.11
CA ALA A 505 31.58 -8.78 -32.58
C ALA A 505 30.59 -7.61 -32.74
N THR A 506 30.85 -6.50 -32.04
CA THR A 506 29.98 -5.31 -32.05
C THR A 506 30.52 -4.18 -32.93
N THR A 507 31.75 -4.32 -33.42
CA THR A 507 32.43 -3.33 -34.24
C THR A 507 32.60 -3.80 -35.68
N SER A 508 32.73 -2.86 -36.61
CA SER A 508 33.08 -3.16 -38.00
C SER A 508 34.50 -3.69 -38.18
N ALA A 509 35.33 -3.68 -37.14
CA ALA A 509 36.63 -4.33 -37.11
C ALA A 509 36.56 -5.80 -36.71
N GLY A 510 35.38 -6.35 -36.40
CA GLY A 510 35.22 -7.72 -35.88
C GLY A 510 35.68 -7.86 -34.42
N GLY A 511 35.73 -9.12 -33.95
CA GLY A 511 36.34 -9.49 -32.67
C GLY A 511 37.86 -9.70 -32.77
N PRO A 512 38.56 -9.93 -31.64
CA PRO A 512 40.00 -10.23 -31.63
C PRO A 512 40.30 -11.64 -32.16
N ASN A 513 41.57 -11.96 -32.40
CA ASN A 513 41.95 -13.37 -32.53
C ASN A 513 41.73 -14.04 -31.18
N MET A 514 40.92 -15.09 -31.14
CA MET A 514 40.50 -15.76 -29.90
C MET A 514 41.14 -17.14 -29.79
N ASP A 515 41.87 -17.39 -28.70
CA ASP A 515 42.59 -18.65 -28.47
C ASP A 515 41.73 -19.63 -27.66
N TYR A 516 41.38 -19.26 -26.43
CA TYR A 516 40.53 -20.05 -25.54
C TYR A 516 39.84 -19.16 -24.50
N ILE A 517 38.87 -19.74 -23.82
CA ILE A 517 38.36 -19.22 -22.54
C ILE A 517 38.72 -20.19 -21.40
N GLU A 518 38.94 -19.63 -20.21
CA GLU A 518 38.97 -20.38 -18.95
C GLU A 518 37.84 -19.88 -18.07
N ILE A 519 37.15 -20.81 -17.41
CA ILE A 519 36.14 -20.46 -16.42
C ILE A 519 36.58 -20.91 -15.03
N SER A 520 36.35 -20.04 -14.05
CA SER A 520 36.58 -20.33 -12.64
C SER A 520 35.48 -19.70 -11.80
N GLN A 521 34.95 -20.45 -10.84
CA GLN A 521 33.97 -19.89 -9.90
C GLN A 521 34.59 -18.73 -9.13
N THR A 522 33.81 -17.67 -8.90
CA THR A 522 34.28 -16.45 -8.24
C THR A 522 33.22 -15.93 -7.28
N GLY A 523 33.66 -15.27 -6.21
CA GLY A 523 32.80 -14.49 -5.32
C GLY A 523 32.45 -13.10 -5.86
N GLN A 524 33.04 -12.71 -7.00
CA GLN A 524 32.65 -11.48 -7.68
C GLN A 524 31.25 -11.63 -8.27
N ASN A 525 30.42 -10.60 -8.11
CA ASN A 525 29.11 -10.58 -8.76
C ASN A 525 29.29 -10.48 -10.26
N ALA A 526 28.63 -11.37 -11.01
CA ALA A 526 28.36 -11.09 -12.42
C ALA A 526 27.51 -9.80 -12.47
N PRO A 527 27.70 -8.92 -13.48
CA PRO A 527 26.71 -7.88 -13.74
C PRO A 527 25.36 -8.56 -13.81
N ALA A 528 24.38 -8.09 -13.04
CA ALA A 528 23.10 -8.76 -12.93
C ALA A 528 22.52 -8.95 -14.33
N SER A 529 22.56 -10.18 -14.84
CA SER A 529 21.60 -10.61 -15.84
C SER A 529 20.27 -10.59 -15.10
N LYS A 530 19.58 -9.46 -15.17
CA LYS A 530 18.25 -9.37 -14.63
C LYS A 530 17.36 -10.41 -15.27
N ALA A 531 16.42 -10.89 -14.46
CA ALA A 531 15.68 -12.10 -14.75
C ALA A 531 15.15 -12.10 -16.19
N THR A 532 15.38 -13.21 -16.89
CA THR A 532 14.61 -13.58 -18.11
C THR A 532 13.43 -14.48 -17.73
N GLN A 533 13.18 -14.60 -16.42
CA GLN A 533 12.18 -15.42 -15.73
C GLN A 533 11.45 -14.49 -14.73
N GLY A 534 10.31 -14.90 -14.18
CA GLY A 534 9.48 -14.03 -13.34
C GLY A 534 8.29 -13.37 -14.05
N LYS A 535 7.55 -12.54 -13.33
CA LYS A 535 6.35 -11.83 -13.82
C LYS A 535 6.76 -10.67 -14.72
N GLN A 536 6.10 -10.52 -15.87
CA GLN A 536 6.33 -9.38 -16.76
C GLN A 536 5.79 -8.11 -16.12
N VAL A 537 6.58 -7.05 -15.98
CA VAL A 537 6.09 -5.73 -15.52
C VAL A 537 6.29 -4.66 -16.61
N GLU A 538 5.71 -3.50 -16.39
CA GLU A 538 5.82 -2.35 -17.30
C GLU A 538 7.26 -1.82 -17.36
N LYS A 539 7.67 -1.38 -18.55
CA LYS A 539 8.96 -0.71 -18.75
C LYS A 539 8.84 0.75 -18.30
N LEU A 540 8.97 1.00 -17.02
CA LEU A 540 8.85 2.36 -16.46
C LEU A 540 10.09 3.21 -16.73
N ASN A 541 9.89 4.48 -17.02
CA ASN A 541 10.96 5.48 -16.99
C ASN A 541 11.28 5.86 -15.53
N ARG A 542 12.26 6.74 -15.31
CA ARG A 542 12.67 7.15 -13.96
C ARG A 542 11.63 7.91 -13.17
N GLY A 543 10.53 8.33 -13.80
CA GLY A 543 9.43 9.03 -13.13
C GLY A 543 9.90 10.21 -12.32
N VAL A 544 10.92 10.96 -12.76
CA VAL A 544 11.53 12.00 -11.92
C VAL A 544 10.46 13.03 -11.56
N VAL A 545 10.34 13.35 -10.28
CA VAL A 545 9.39 14.35 -9.76
C VAL A 545 10.17 15.53 -9.22
N MET A 546 9.71 16.73 -9.52
CA MET A 546 10.05 17.94 -8.78
C MET A 546 8.80 18.42 -8.05
N ALA A 547 8.81 18.33 -6.72
CA ALA A 547 7.74 18.80 -5.85
C ALA A 547 8.15 20.13 -5.19
N HIS A 548 7.53 21.23 -5.62
CA HIS A 548 7.82 22.53 -5.05
C HIS A 548 7.24 22.63 -3.63
N ALA A 549 8.12 22.83 -2.66
CA ALA A 549 7.79 23.02 -1.26
C ALA A 549 8.07 24.48 -0.84
N LYS A 550 7.65 24.87 0.38
CA LYS A 550 7.78 26.26 0.86
C LYS A 550 9.21 26.80 0.84
N ASN A 551 10.21 25.96 1.09
CA ASN A 551 11.61 26.35 1.29
C ASN A 551 12.59 25.63 0.34
N GLY A 552 12.12 25.19 -0.83
CA GLY A 552 12.95 24.45 -1.79
C GLY A 552 12.12 23.48 -2.63
N ASN A 553 12.80 22.59 -3.35
CA ASN A 553 12.15 21.53 -4.11
C ASN A 553 12.59 20.18 -3.56
N LEU A 554 11.63 19.29 -3.29
CA LEU A 554 11.93 17.88 -3.16
C LEU A 554 12.00 17.27 -4.56
N VAL A 555 13.08 16.57 -4.87
CA VAL A 555 13.22 15.83 -6.12
C VAL A 555 13.27 14.35 -5.79
N SER A 556 12.46 13.53 -6.44
CA SER A 556 12.46 12.07 -6.25
C SER A 556 12.41 11.33 -7.58
N TRP A 557 12.81 10.06 -7.61
CA TRP A 557 12.81 9.21 -8.79
C TRP A 557 12.68 7.74 -8.42
N ARG A 558 12.34 6.91 -9.41
CA ARG A 558 12.10 5.48 -9.21
C ARG A 558 13.42 4.74 -9.09
N LEU A 559 13.51 3.90 -8.07
CA LEU A 559 14.37 2.71 -8.11
C LEU A 559 13.57 1.62 -8.81
N LEU A 560 14.03 1.15 -9.96
CA LEU A 560 13.30 0.11 -10.68
C LEU A 560 13.77 -1.25 -10.19
N ALA A 561 12.90 -2.26 -10.20
CA ALA A 561 13.35 -3.65 -10.04
C ALA A 561 14.29 -4.07 -11.18
N THR A 562 14.34 -3.30 -12.28
CA THR A 562 15.37 -3.43 -13.31
C THR A 562 16.70 -2.72 -12.99
N ASP A 563 16.82 -2.18 -11.76
CA ASP A 563 17.94 -1.67 -10.95
C ASP A 563 18.99 -2.67 -10.48
N ASP A 564 20.28 -2.59 -10.84
CA ASP A 564 21.30 -3.49 -10.24
C ASP A 564 22.10 -2.76 -9.16
N GLU A 565 22.82 -3.48 -8.30
CA GLU A 565 23.54 -2.87 -7.18
C GLU A 565 24.63 -1.86 -7.61
N ASN A 566 25.04 -1.88 -8.88
CA ASN A 566 26.02 -0.99 -9.47
C ASN A 566 25.38 0.21 -10.18
N THR A 567 24.06 0.33 -10.12
CA THR A 567 23.31 1.45 -10.67
C THR A 567 23.51 2.70 -9.82
N THR A 568 23.79 3.80 -10.51
CA THR A 568 24.05 5.12 -9.92
C THR A 568 23.23 6.20 -10.62
N PHE A 569 22.88 7.24 -9.88
CA PHE A 569 21.99 8.31 -10.29
C PHE A 569 22.69 9.65 -10.08
N ASP A 570 23.01 10.34 -11.16
CA ASP A 570 23.53 11.70 -11.11
C ASP A 570 22.36 12.68 -11.20
N LEU A 571 22.07 13.37 -10.10
CA LEU A 571 21.00 14.36 -10.06
C LEU A 571 21.52 15.74 -10.46
N TRP A 572 20.83 16.37 -11.39
CA TRP A 572 21.15 17.71 -11.89
C TRP A 572 19.98 18.66 -11.72
N ARG A 573 20.28 19.88 -11.28
CA ARG A 573 19.40 21.03 -11.42
C ARG A 573 19.72 21.76 -12.72
N ILE A 574 18.69 22.03 -13.51
CA ILE A 574 18.77 22.64 -14.84
C ILE A 574 18.24 24.07 -14.79
N ARG A 575 19.06 25.01 -15.27
CA ARG A 575 18.75 26.44 -15.37
C ARG A 575 19.37 27.04 -16.61
N ASP A 576 18.78 28.11 -17.13
CA ASP A 576 19.39 28.93 -18.19
C ASP A 576 20.76 29.50 -17.75
N SER A 577 20.96 29.74 -16.45
CA SER A 577 22.24 30.21 -15.89
C SER A 577 23.32 29.14 -15.79
N GLY A 578 23.01 27.89 -16.14
CA GLY A 578 23.91 26.75 -16.10
C GLY A 578 23.40 25.61 -15.21
N ASN A 579 23.70 24.38 -15.61
CA ASN A 579 23.32 23.16 -14.91
C ASN A 579 24.27 22.91 -13.72
N VAL A 580 23.72 22.43 -12.61
CA VAL A 580 24.47 22.11 -11.39
C VAL A 580 24.20 20.67 -11.00
N LYS A 581 25.24 19.85 -10.88
CA LYS A 581 25.13 18.50 -10.30
C LYS A 581 24.93 18.64 -8.80
N LEU A 582 23.82 18.12 -8.30
CA LEU A 582 23.46 18.17 -6.87
C LEU A 582 24.08 16.99 -6.10
N GLY A 583 24.22 15.84 -6.75
CA GLY A 583 24.82 14.66 -6.14
C GLY A 583 24.92 13.48 -7.10
N THR A 584 25.63 12.44 -6.64
CA THR A 584 25.57 11.08 -7.19
C THR A 584 25.01 10.19 -6.09
N PHE A 585 23.96 9.45 -6.42
CA PHE A 585 23.29 8.52 -5.53
C PHE A 585 23.47 7.10 -6.06
N THR A 586 23.33 6.13 -5.18
CA THR A 586 23.46 4.70 -5.48
C THR A 586 22.16 3.99 -5.12
N MET A 587 22.03 2.71 -5.47
CA MET A 587 20.91 1.88 -5.00
C MET A 587 20.79 1.78 -3.47
N LYS A 588 21.81 2.19 -2.69
CA LYS A 588 21.78 2.20 -1.22
C LYS A 588 21.22 3.49 -0.62
N ASP A 589 21.11 4.54 -1.43
CA ASP A 589 20.61 5.84 -0.99
C ASP A 589 19.11 5.93 -1.24
N ALA A 590 18.38 6.70 -0.43
CA ALA A 590 17.01 7.05 -0.74
C ALA A 590 16.93 7.76 -2.10
N SER A 591 15.94 7.43 -2.92
CA SER A 591 15.79 8.01 -4.25
C SER A 591 15.07 9.36 -4.22
N ASN A 592 15.45 10.21 -3.26
CA ASN A 592 15.05 11.60 -3.21
C ASN A 592 16.15 12.53 -2.68
N TYR A 593 15.98 13.82 -2.94
CA TYR A 593 16.88 14.88 -2.52
C TYR A 593 16.13 16.20 -2.34
N PHE A 594 16.32 16.86 -1.21
CA PHE A 594 15.75 18.18 -0.96
C PHE A 594 16.73 19.29 -1.36
N ASP A 595 16.44 19.98 -2.46
CA ASP A 595 17.19 21.14 -2.92
C ASP A 595 16.63 22.44 -2.30
N ALA A 596 17.28 22.90 -1.23
CA ALA A 596 16.91 24.12 -0.52
C ALA A 596 17.10 25.41 -1.35
N GLU A 597 17.86 25.36 -2.45
CA GLU A 597 18.03 26.48 -3.38
C GLU A 597 17.09 26.39 -4.60
N GLY A 598 16.28 25.33 -4.67
CA GLY A 598 15.33 25.08 -5.72
C GLY A 598 14.15 26.07 -5.71
N THR A 599 13.67 26.40 -6.90
CA THR A 599 12.52 27.27 -7.14
C THR A 599 11.47 26.58 -8.00
N ALA A 600 10.23 27.07 -8.01
CA ALA A 600 9.14 26.49 -8.81
C ALA A 600 9.39 26.50 -10.33
N THR A 601 10.36 27.27 -10.82
CA THR A 601 10.72 27.34 -12.25
C THR A 601 11.90 26.44 -12.62
N ASP A 602 12.58 25.83 -11.64
CA ASP A 602 13.70 24.93 -11.89
C ASP A 602 13.22 23.58 -12.46
N TRP A 603 14.06 22.99 -13.29
CA TRP A 603 13.89 21.63 -13.80
C TRP A 603 15.00 20.76 -13.26
N TYR A 604 14.74 19.46 -13.19
CA TYR A 604 15.72 18.49 -12.73
C TYR A 604 15.83 17.36 -13.73
N THR A 605 17.03 16.78 -13.81
CA THR A 605 17.25 15.56 -14.58
C THR A 605 18.06 14.57 -13.77
N VAL A 606 17.81 13.29 -14.01
CA VAL A 606 18.64 12.19 -13.51
C VAL A 606 19.35 11.54 -14.68
N ASP A 607 20.68 11.42 -14.61
CA ASP A 607 21.43 10.51 -15.49
C ASP A 607 21.66 9.20 -14.74
N VAL A 608 21.39 8.07 -15.38
CA VAL A 608 21.58 6.74 -14.81
C VAL A 608 22.81 6.11 -15.42
N SER A 609 23.66 5.51 -14.57
CA SER A 609 24.83 4.77 -15.01
C SER A 609 24.94 3.43 -14.31
N VAL A 610 25.30 2.40 -15.06
CA VAL A 610 25.58 1.04 -14.55
C VAL A 610 27.06 0.78 -14.78
N ASN A 611 27.79 0.41 -13.71
CA ASN A 611 29.25 0.20 -13.76
C ASN A 611 30.02 1.42 -14.34
N GLY A 612 29.52 2.64 -14.09
CA GLY A 612 30.09 3.89 -14.59
C GLY A 612 29.83 4.20 -16.07
N GLU A 613 29.08 3.35 -16.79
CA GLU A 613 28.60 3.66 -18.14
C GLU A 613 27.17 4.22 -18.07
N SER A 614 26.92 5.38 -18.69
CA SER A 614 25.58 5.96 -18.73
C SER A 614 24.65 5.10 -19.59
N THR A 615 23.56 4.62 -18.97
CA THR A 615 22.51 3.80 -19.60
C THR A 615 21.28 4.63 -19.94
N GLU A 616 20.98 5.64 -19.14
CA GLU A 616 19.92 6.61 -19.40
C GLU A 616 20.47 8.02 -19.16
N PHE A 617 20.15 8.94 -20.07
CA PHE A 617 20.65 10.30 -20.02
C PHE A 617 19.51 11.29 -19.88
N ALA A 618 19.69 12.28 -19.02
CA ALA A 618 18.84 13.44 -18.82
C ALA A 618 17.35 13.11 -18.65
N GLN A 619 17.03 12.13 -17.79
CA GLN A 619 15.65 11.77 -17.48
C GLN A 619 14.98 12.93 -16.74
N ALA A 620 14.06 13.61 -17.40
CA ALA A 620 13.54 14.91 -16.97
C ALA A 620 12.42 14.80 -15.93
N SER A 621 12.34 15.80 -15.06
CA SER A 621 11.31 15.88 -14.03
C SER A 621 9.94 16.29 -14.55
N THR A 622 8.89 15.64 -14.04
CA THR A 622 7.53 16.17 -13.99
C THR A 622 7.44 17.18 -12.84
N ASN A 623 7.03 18.42 -13.15
CA ASN A 623 7.09 19.53 -12.21
C ASN A 623 5.74 19.81 -11.54
N PHE A 624 5.66 19.55 -10.24
CA PHE A 624 4.56 19.89 -9.36
C PHE A 624 4.83 21.27 -8.75
N THR A 625 4.45 22.32 -9.49
CA THR A 625 4.82 23.71 -9.13
C THR A 625 3.89 24.36 -8.12
N ASN A 626 2.67 23.83 -7.94
CA ASN A 626 1.71 24.40 -6.99
C ASN A 626 1.88 23.77 -5.61
N THR A 627 1.73 24.57 -4.56
CA THR A 627 1.84 24.11 -3.17
C THR A 627 0.46 23.86 -2.59
N ASN A 628 0.29 22.72 -1.91
CA ASN A 628 -0.87 22.48 -1.06
C ASN A 628 -0.74 23.29 0.24
N SER A 629 -1.77 24.02 0.63
CA SER A 629 -1.78 24.81 1.87
C SER A 629 -2.10 23.95 3.11
N GLY A 630 -2.73 22.80 2.91
CA GLY A 630 -3.18 21.81 3.90
C GLY A 630 -2.11 20.96 4.63
N GLN A 631 -0.93 21.54 4.93
CA GLN A 631 0.23 21.00 5.69
C GLN A 631 1.38 20.38 4.88
N SER A 632 1.13 19.65 3.79
CA SER A 632 2.18 19.10 2.92
C SER A 632 1.67 18.80 1.51
N GLY A 633 2.59 18.64 0.56
CA GLY A 633 2.30 18.20 -0.80
C GLY A 633 2.42 19.31 -1.85
N ALA A 634 2.82 18.90 -3.06
CA ALA A 634 2.80 19.71 -4.26
C ALA A 634 1.81 19.10 -5.26
N TYR A 635 1.27 19.91 -6.17
CA TYR A 635 0.28 19.43 -7.14
C TYR A 635 0.36 20.08 -8.51
N PHE A 636 -0.21 19.39 -9.49
CA PHE A 636 -0.67 19.97 -10.74
C PHE A 636 -2.09 19.49 -11.05
N ASP A 637 -2.76 20.19 -11.97
CA ASP A 637 -4.12 19.84 -12.41
C ASP A 637 -4.06 19.31 -13.85
N ILE A 638 -4.64 18.14 -14.07
CA ILE A 638 -4.94 17.60 -15.40
C ILE A 638 -6.30 18.16 -15.81
N GLN A 639 -6.30 18.98 -16.86
CA GLN A 639 -7.53 19.51 -17.44
C GLN A 639 -8.23 18.44 -18.27
N LEU A 640 -9.49 18.17 -17.95
CA LEU A 640 -10.30 17.15 -18.61
C LEU A 640 -11.33 17.77 -19.56
N LYS A 641 -11.81 16.97 -20.51
CA LYS A 641 -12.88 17.32 -21.45
C LYS A 641 -14.22 16.81 -20.92
N GLN A 642 -14.86 17.57 -20.04
CA GLN A 642 -16.14 17.17 -19.45
C GLN A 642 -17.19 16.77 -20.52
N PRO A 643 -17.81 15.57 -20.43
CA PRO A 643 -18.91 15.19 -21.31
C PRO A 643 -20.12 16.11 -21.15
N ALA A 644 -20.84 16.33 -22.24
CA ALA A 644 -22.10 17.06 -22.19
C ALA A 644 -23.16 16.27 -21.41
N GLY A 645 -23.98 16.98 -20.62
CA GLY A 645 -25.11 16.39 -19.93
C GLY A 645 -26.13 15.77 -20.90
N LEU A 646 -26.88 14.77 -20.41
CA LEU A 646 -27.87 14.05 -21.21
C LEU A 646 -29.29 14.19 -20.62
N THR A 647 -30.29 13.99 -21.46
CA THR A 647 -31.70 13.85 -21.05
C THR A 647 -32.14 12.41 -21.27
N MET A 648 -32.70 11.82 -20.22
CA MET A 648 -33.17 10.44 -20.19
C MET A 648 -34.56 10.31 -20.83
N PRO A 649 -35.00 9.08 -21.19
CA PRO A 649 -36.33 8.85 -21.77
C PRO A 649 -37.51 9.33 -20.90
N ASP A 650 -37.33 9.41 -19.59
CA ASP A 650 -38.33 9.93 -18.65
C ASP A 650 -38.29 11.46 -18.46
N GLY A 651 -37.40 12.15 -19.18
CA GLY A 651 -37.23 13.60 -19.10
C GLY A 651 -36.28 14.08 -18.00
N THR A 652 -35.77 13.18 -17.15
CA THR A 652 -34.72 13.54 -16.17
C THR A 652 -33.41 13.87 -16.88
N THR A 653 -32.56 14.68 -16.25
CA THR A 653 -31.27 15.10 -16.82
C THR A 653 -30.11 14.68 -15.93
N CYS A 654 -28.92 14.58 -16.52
CA CYS A 654 -27.68 14.35 -15.79
C CYS A 654 -26.55 15.28 -16.23
N THR A 655 -25.64 15.56 -15.31
CA THR A 655 -24.31 16.15 -15.56
C THR A 655 -23.23 15.11 -15.27
N TYR A 656 -21.96 15.42 -15.53
CA TYR A 656 -20.85 14.48 -15.34
C TYR A 656 -19.79 15.02 -14.39
N SER A 657 -19.23 14.14 -13.58
CA SER A 657 -18.03 14.38 -12.76
C SER A 657 -16.97 13.30 -13.03
N PRO A 658 -15.67 13.62 -12.95
CA PRO A 658 -14.61 12.62 -12.94
C PRO A 658 -14.80 11.71 -11.73
N ASN A 659 -14.60 10.40 -11.90
CA ASN A 659 -14.78 9.40 -10.85
C ASN A 659 -13.52 8.50 -10.73
N ASP A 660 -13.71 7.20 -10.44
CA ASP A 660 -12.62 6.22 -10.36
C ASP A 660 -11.71 6.27 -11.58
N CYS A 661 -10.41 6.16 -11.34
CA CYS A 661 -9.37 6.14 -12.35
C CYS A 661 -8.58 4.82 -12.31
N SER A 662 -7.81 4.58 -13.37
CA SER A 662 -6.76 3.56 -13.45
C SER A 662 -5.60 4.10 -14.28
N VAL A 663 -4.50 3.36 -14.35
CA VAL A 663 -3.27 3.78 -15.03
C VAL A 663 -2.66 2.66 -15.85
N GLY A 664 -1.99 3.05 -16.93
CA GLY A 664 -1.21 2.17 -17.80
C GLY A 664 -0.44 3.00 -18.82
N ASP A 665 0.74 2.53 -19.23
CA ASP A 665 1.53 3.15 -20.29
C ASP A 665 0.97 2.72 -21.65
N VAL A 666 0.36 3.65 -22.39
CA VAL A 666 -0.33 3.32 -23.64
C VAL A 666 0.57 3.29 -24.86
N ASP A 667 1.78 3.86 -24.79
CA ASP A 667 2.64 4.03 -25.95
C ASP A 667 4.07 3.50 -25.81
N GLY A 668 4.42 3.01 -24.63
CA GLY A 668 5.66 2.32 -24.28
C GLY A 668 6.80 3.29 -23.94
N ASP A 669 6.49 4.52 -23.52
CA ASP A 669 7.49 5.53 -23.16
C ASP A 669 7.90 5.51 -21.67
N GLY A 670 7.26 4.63 -20.89
CA GLY A 670 7.49 4.40 -19.47
C GLY A 670 6.83 5.42 -18.54
N GLN A 671 6.01 6.33 -19.05
CA GLN A 671 5.11 7.19 -18.28
C GLN A 671 3.69 6.60 -18.30
N TYR A 672 3.01 6.64 -17.15
CA TYR A 672 1.61 6.26 -17.10
C TYR A 672 0.70 7.32 -17.70
N GLU A 673 -0.26 6.89 -18.51
CA GLU A 673 -1.48 7.64 -18.79
C GLU A 673 -2.55 7.40 -17.72
N LEU A 674 -3.48 8.35 -17.62
CA LEU A 674 -4.63 8.27 -16.74
C LEU A 674 -5.89 7.87 -17.51
N PHE A 675 -6.50 6.77 -17.10
CA PHE A 675 -7.82 6.33 -17.56
C PHE A 675 -8.88 6.85 -16.59
N VAL A 676 -9.82 7.65 -17.09
CA VAL A 676 -10.79 8.37 -16.26
C VAL A 676 -12.20 7.90 -16.57
N LYS A 677 -12.87 7.28 -15.59
CA LYS A 677 -14.31 7.01 -15.67
C LYS A 677 -15.09 8.29 -15.36
N TRP A 678 -16.03 8.63 -16.21
CA TRP A 678 -17.00 9.70 -15.97
C TRP A 678 -18.29 9.13 -15.43
N ASP A 679 -18.70 9.59 -14.24
CA ASP A 679 -19.96 9.18 -13.63
C ASP A 679 -21.04 10.23 -13.88
N PRO A 680 -22.21 9.86 -14.42
CA PRO A 680 -23.34 10.76 -14.52
C PRO A 680 -23.97 10.98 -13.14
N SER A 681 -24.44 12.20 -12.87
CA SER A 681 -25.05 12.60 -11.59
C SER A 681 -26.32 11.82 -11.19
N ASN A 682 -26.83 10.96 -12.07
CA ASN A 682 -27.98 10.10 -11.86
C ASN A 682 -27.61 8.60 -11.92
N SER A 683 -26.32 8.25 -11.71
CA SER A 683 -25.87 6.87 -11.51
C SER A 683 -26.63 6.20 -10.36
N GLN A 684 -26.73 4.87 -10.41
CA GLN A 684 -27.62 4.12 -9.52
C GLN A 684 -26.88 2.97 -8.84
N ASP A 685 -27.16 2.76 -7.57
CA ASP A 685 -26.93 1.44 -6.97
C ASP A 685 -27.90 0.41 -7.60
N ASN A 686 -27.51 -0.86 -7.59
CA ASN A 686 -28.30 -1.97 -8.11
C ASN A 686 -29.67 -2.12 -7.45
N SER A 687 -29.83 -1.72 -6.18
CA SER A 687 -31.12 -1.71 -5.49
C SER A 687 -32.10 -0.67 -6.03
N LYS A 688 -31.62 0.37 -6.74
CA LYS A 688 -32.43 1.51 -7.16
C LYS A 688 -32.86 1.42 -8.63
N ASN A 689 -34.09 1.84 -8.89
CA ASN A 689 -34.60 2.08 -10.23
C ASN A 689 -34.22 3.51 -10.68
N GLY A 690 -34.23 3.74 -12.00
CA GLY A 690 -33.94 5.03 -12.61
C GLY A 690 -33.05 4.86 -13.85
N TYR A 691 -33.33 5.66 -14.87
CA TYR A 691 -32.41 5.79 -16.01
C TYR A 691 -31.11 6.45 -15.58
N THR A 692 -30.01 6.09 -16.23
CA THR A 692 -28.70 6.70 -16.01
C THR A 692 -28.20 7.32 -17.32
N GLY A 693 -27.39 8.36 -17.21
CA GLY A 693 -26.50 8.77 -18.31
C GLY A 693 -25.60 7.63 -18.78
N ASN A 694 -24.94 7.83 -19.93
CA ASN A 694 -23.93 6.90 -20.41
C ASN A 694 -22.72 6.95 -19.49
N VAL A 695 -21.98 5.85 -19.39
CA VAL A 695 -20.64 5.85 -18.80
C VAL A 695 -19.63 6.17 -19.90
N TYR A 696 -18.70 7.08 -19.62
CA TYR A 696 -17.55 7.33 -20.51
C TYR A 696 -16.25 6.93 -19.82
N ILE A 697 -15.31 6.42 -20.60
CA ILE A 697 -13.93 6.22 -20.16
C ILE A 697 -13.02 7.00 -21.10
N ASP A 698 -12.25 7.93 -20.56
CA ASP A 698 -11.26 8.71 -21.29
C ASP A 698 -9.85 8.23 -20.99
N CYS A 699 -8.91 8.53 -21.88
CA CYS A 699 -7.48 8.41 -21.62
C CYS A 699 -6.78 9.76 -21.83
N TYR A 700 -5.95 10.15 -20.86
CA TYR A 700 -5.17 11.39 -20.85
C TYR A 700 -3.71 11.10 -20.53
N ARG A 701 -2.80 11.80 -21.21
CA ARG A 701 -1.44 11.98 -20.67
C ARG A 701 -1.45 12.90 -19.47
N LEU A 702 -0.42 12.82 -18.64
CA LEU A 702 -0.27 13.65 -17.44
C LEU A 702 -0.18 15.15 -17.74
N ASP A 703 0.23 15.53 -18.96
CA ASP A 703 0.25 16.92 -19.42
C ASP A 703 -1.14 17.47 -19.80
N GLY A 704 -2.20 16.67 -19.67
CA GLY A 704 -3.57 17.03 -20.05
C GLY A 704 -3.93 16.75 -21.51
N THR A 705 -3.04 16.13 -22.28
CA THR A 705 -3.34 15.70 -23.65
C THR A 705 -4.40 14.60 -23.62
N PHE A 706 -5.61 14.95 -24.05
CA PHE A 706 -6.69 14.00 -24.30
C PHE A 706 -6.36 13.12 -25.51
N LEU A 707 -6.32 11.80 -25.31
CA LEU A 707 -6.08 10.83 -26.37
C LEU A 707 -7.39 10.40 -27.03
N TRP A 708 -8.33 9.87 -26.25
CA TRP A 708 -9.60 9.33 -26.75
C TRP A 708 -10.67 9.22 -25.66
N ARG A 709 -11.90 8.92 -26.10
CA ARG A 709 -13.07 8.61 -25.26
C ARG A 709 -13.78 7.38 -25.80
N VAL A 710 -14.03 6.40 -24.93
CA VAL A 710 -15.01 5.33 -25.13
C VAL A 710 -16.34 5.76 -24.49
N ASP A 711 -17.43 5.71 -25.26
CA ASP A 711 -18.80 5.89 -24.79
C ASP A 711 -19.45 4.51 -24.66
N LEU A 712 -19.66 4.01 -23.44
CA LEU A 712 -20.23 2.68 -23.23
C LEU A 712 -21.70 2.57 -23.70
N GLY A 713 -22.35 3.72 -23.93
CA GLY A 713 -23.66 3.79 -24.51
C GLY A 713 -24.78 3.43 -23.53
N LYS A 714 -26.01 3.58 -24.01
CA LYS A 714 -27.23 3.45 -23.20
C LYS A 714 -27.48 2.05 -22.62
N ASN A 715 -26.83 1.03 -23.17
CA ASN A 715 -27.05 -0.36 -22.78
C ASN A 715 -26.09 -0.82 -21.66
N ILE A 716 -25.24 0.08 -21.17
CA ILE A 716 -24.46 -0.08 -19.94
C ILE A 716 -24.97 0.93 -18.92
N ARG A 717 -25.46 0.43 -17.77
CA ARG A 717 -25.99 1.27 -16.70
C ARG A 717 -24.83 1.86 -15.89
N ALA A 718 -24.98 3.10 -15.42
CA ALA A 718 -23.97 3.76 -14.59
C ALA A 718 -24.18 3.47 -13.09
N GLY A 719 -23.08 3.21 -12.39
CA GLY A 719 -23.03 2.93 -10.96
C GLY A 719 -21.80 2.08 -10.61
N ALA A 720 -21.48 2.03 -9.31
CA ALA A 720 -20.27 1.36 -8.79
C ALA A 720 -20.14 -0.12 -9.21
N HIS A 721 -21.25 -0.85 -9.27
CA HIS A 721 -21.25 -2.31 -9.46
C HIS A 721 -21.38 -2.75 -10.93
N TYR A 722 -21.42 -1.81 -11.89
CA TYR A 722 -21.64 -2.14 -13.31
C TYR A 722 -20.33 -2.24 -14.10
N THR A 723 -19.69 -1.09 -14.34
CA THR A 723 -18.49 -1.03 -15.19
C THR A 723 -17.25 -1.16 -14.34
N GLN A 724 -16.66 -2.35 -14.37
CA GLN A 724 -15.30 -2.60 -13.92
C GLN A 724 -14.40 -2.62 -15.16
N TYR A 725 -13.32 -1.83 -15.17
CA TYR A 725 -12.43 -1.71 -16.32
C TYR A 725 -10.98 -1.95 -15.88
N MET A 726 -10.34 -2.93 -16.52
CA MET A 726 -8.98 -3.35 -16.17
C MET A 726 -8.00 -2.76 -17.19
N VAL A 727 -7.00 -2.04 -16.71
CA VAL A 727 -5.96 -1.40 -17.52
C VAL A 727 -4.62 -2.07 -17.19
N TYR A 728 -4.03 -2.71 -18.20
CA TYR A 728 -2.78 -3.47 -18.07
C TYR A 728 -2.24 -3.83 -19.46
N ASP A 729 -0.94 -4.11 -19.57
CA ASP A 729 -0.36 -4.79 -20.75
C ASP A 729 -0.63 -6.30 -20.67
N PHE A 730 -1.73 -6.75 -21.29
CA PHE A 730 -2.20 -8.13 -21.20
C PHE A 730 -1.57 -9.05 -22.24
N ASP A 731 -1.12 -8.51 -23.38
CA ASP A 731 -0.50 -9.31 -24.45
C ASP A 731 1.04 -9.26 -24.40
N GLY A 732 1.54 -8.43 -23.52
CA GLY A 732 2.93 -8.31 -23.16
C GLY A 732 3.72 -7.61 -24.25
N ASP A 733 3.19 -6.60 -24.93
CA ASP A 733 3.89 -5.86 -26.00
C ASP A 733 4.60 -4.58 -25.54
N GLY A 734 4.53 -4.27 -24.24
CA GLY A 734 5.07 -3.07 -23.64
C GLY A 734 4.07 -1.90 -23.64
N LYS A 735 2.82 -2.11 -24.04
CA LYS A 735 1.76 -1.11 -24.04
C LYS A 735 0.50 -1.68 -23.43
N CYS A 736 -0.12 -0.91 -22.55
CA CYS A 736 -1.36 -1.35 -21.93
C CYS A 736 -2.54 -1.35 -22.90
N GLU A 737 -3.49 -2.22 -22.60
CA GLU A 737 -4.85 -2.21 -23.10
C GLU A 737 -5.84 -1.91 -21.98
N MET A 738 -7.10 -1.70 -22.38
CA MET A 738 -8.23 -1.66 -21.45
C MET A 738 -9.22 -2.78 -21.80
N ILE A 739 -9.63 -3.58 -20.82
CA ILE A 739 -10.70 -4.58 -20.99
C ILE A 739 -11.87 -4.20 -20.08
N CYS A 740 -13.09 -4.18 -20.64
CA CYS A 740 -14.29 -3.98 -19.83
C CYS A 740 -15.56 -4.55 -20.50
N LYS A 741 -16.63 -4.67 -19.70
CA LYS A 741 -17.95 -5.07 -20.17
C LYS A 741 -18.54 -3.97 -21.07
N THR A 742 -19.07 -4.38 -22.22
CA THR A 742 -19.65 -3.51 -23.25
C THR A 742 -20.98 -4.07 -23.74
N ALA A 743 -21.68 -3.33 -24.59
CA ALA A 743 -22.98 -3.74 -25.13
C ALA A 743 -23.18 -3.20 -26.54
N ASP A 744 -24.29 -3.58 -27.17
CA ASP A 744 -24.77 -2.96 -28.40
C ASP A 744 -24.82 -1.43 -28.23
N GLY A 745 -24.16 -0.69 -29.11
CA GLY A 745 -24.15 0.78 -29.08
C GLY A 745 -23.06 1.41 -28.23
N THR A 746 -22.15 0.63 -27.65
CA THR A 746 -20.85 1.16 -27.20
C THR A 746 -20.10 1.74 -28.41
N VAL A 747 -19.49 2.90 -28.25
CA VAL A 747 -18.68 3.59 -29.27
C VAL A 747 -17.23 3.63 -28.78
N ASP A 748 -16.32 3.04 -29.54
CA ASP A 748 -14.89 3.01 -29.22
C ASP A 748 -14.21 4.37 -29.43
N GLY A 749 -12.95 4.49 -29.02
CA GLY A 749 -12.14 5.71 -29.12
C GLY A 749 -11.93 6.25 -30.54
N THR A 750 -12.22 5.44 -31.56
CA THR A 750 -12.16 5.83 -32.98
C THR A 750 -13.53 6.22 -33.56
N GLY A 751 -14.59 6.14 -32.76
CA GLY A 751 -15.97 6.41 -33.17
C GLY A 751 -16.68 5.20 -33.77
N LYS A 752 -16.11 4.00 -33.69
CA LYS A 752 -16.72 2.77 -34.22
C LYS A 752 -17.66 2.17 -33.18
N VAL A 753 -18.84 1.76 -33.63
CA VAL A 753 -19.85 1.10 -32.79
C VAL A 753 -19.52 -0.38 -32.61
N VAL A 754 -19.57 -0.86 -31.36
CA VAL A 754 -19.60 -2.27 -30.99
C VAL A 754 -21.06 -2.77 -31.04
N GLY A 755 -21.28 -3.91 -31.70
CA GLY A 755 -22.62 -4.48 -31.87
C GLY A 755 -23.54 -3.61 -32.75
N ASP A 756 -24.83 -3.54 -32.39
CA ASP A 756 -25.85 -2.78 -33.12
C ASP A 756 -26.26 -1.50 -32.38
N GLY A 757 -25.75 -0.34 -32.83
CA GLY A 757 -26.04 0.96 -32.22
C GLY A 757 -27.50 1.43 -32.28
N SER A 758 -28.37 0.73 -33.01
CA SER A 758 -29.80 1.04 -33.04
C SER A 758 -30.58 0.50 -31.84
N LYS A 759 -29.98 -0.40 -31.05
CA LYS A 759 -30.66 -1.11 -29.97
C LYS A 759 -30.76 -0.29 -28.68
N ASP A 760 -31.87 -0.46 -27.99
CA ASP A 760 -32.13 0.09 -26.66
C ASP A 760 -32.84 -0.97 -25.82
N TYR A 761 -32.10 -1.56 -24.88
CA TYR A 761 -32.58 -2.63 -24.01
C TYR A 761 -32.93 -2.11 -22.61
N ARG A 762 -32.99 -0.79 -22.43
CA ARG A 762 -33.40 -0.18 -21.16
C ARG A 762 -34.90 -0.40 -20.94
N SER A 763 -35.23 -1.03 -19.82
CA SER A 763 -36.59 -1.10 -19.30
C SER A 763 -37.07 0.28 -18.80
N SER A 764 -38.37 0.41 -18.52
CA SER A 764 -38.93 1.61 -17.88
C SER A 764 -38.36 1.88 -16.48
N ALA A 765 -37.74 0.88 -15.84
CA ALA A 765 -37.01 1.03 -14.59
C ALA A 765 -35.56 1.50 -14.79
N GLY A 766 -35.12 1.72 -16.03
CA GLY A 766 -33.76 2.11 -16.38
C GLY A 766 -32.72 0.99 -16.28
N ARG A 767 -33.15 -0.27 -16.17
CA ARG A 767 -32.29 -1.47 -16.10
C ARG A 767 -32.14 -2.15 -17.46
N ILE A 768 -31.03 -2.86 -17.67
CA ILE A 768 -30.71 -3.58 -18.90
C ILE A 768 -30.60 -5.09 -18.61
N LEU A 769 -31.75 -5.74 -18.56
CA LEU A 769 -31.88 -7.17 -18.20
C LEU A 769 -32.11 -8.08 -19.42
N GLU A 770 -32.07 -7.51 -20.61
CA GLU A 770 -32.20 -8.20 -21.90
C GLU A 770 -31.11 -7.72 -22.86
N GLY A 771 -31.02 -8.35 -24.03
CA GLY A 771 -30.02 -8.03 -25.05
C GLY A 771 -28.66 -8.70 -24.81
N PRO A 772 -27.78 -8.69 -25.83
CA PRO A 772 -26.44 -9.24 -25.74
C PRO A 772 -25.56 -8.41 -24.80
N GLU A 773 -24.60 -9.06 -24.17
CA GLU A 773 -23.57 -8.45 -23.34
C GLU A 773 -22.22 -8.91 -23.87
N TYR A 774 -21.27 -7.99 -23.94
CA TYR A 774 -19.96 -8.26 -24.52
C TYR A 774 -18.84 -7.97 -23.52
N LEU A 775 -17.70 -8.60 -23.71
CA LEU A 775 -16.42 -8.20 -23.16
C LEU A 775 -15.56 -7.69 -24.32
N THR A 776 -15.05 -6.47 -24.23
CA THR A 776 -14.24 -5.87 -25.29
C THR A 776 -12.85 -5.55 -24.79
N LEU A 777 -11.86 -5.92 -25.59
CA LEU A 777 -10.47 -5.49 -25.50
C LEU A 777 -10.29 -4.23 -26.33
N PHE A 778 -9.79 -3.16 -25.70
CA PHE A 778 -9.52 -1.88 -26.32
C PHE A 778 -8.01 -1.59 -26.33
N ASP A 779 -7.51 -1.16 -27.48
CA ASP A 779 -6.16 -0.62 -27.61
C ASP A 779 -5.98 0.60 -26.68
N GLY A 780 -4.95 0.61 -25.83
CA GLY A 780 -4.75 1.69 -24.85
C GLY A 780 -4.45 3.04 -25.50
N ALA A 781 -3.72 3.08 -26.62
CA ALA A 781 -3.31 4.34 -27.26
C ALA A 781 -4.45 5.04 -28.00
N THR A 782 -5.41 4.28 -28.52
CA THR A 782 -6.46 4.80 -29.41
C THR A 782 -7.88 4.57 -28.91
N GLY A 783 -8.06 3.76 -27.87
CA GLY A 783 -9.37 3.32 -27.38
C GLY A 783 -10.14 2.48 -28.40
N LYS A 784 -9.47 1.98 -29.45
CA LYS A 784 -10.10 1.20 -30.52
C LYS A 784 -10.46 -0.20 -30.02
N ALA A 785 -11.65 -0.68 -30.34
CA ALA A 785 -12.01 -2.07 -30.07
C ALA A 785 -11.18 -3.03 -30.95
N LEU A 786 -10.29 -3.81 -30.32
CA LEU A 786 -9.44 -4.81 -30.94
C LEU A 786 -10.16 -6.15 -31.11
N ASP A 787 -10.87 -6.56 -30.05
CA ASP A 787 -11.66 -7.77 -30.03
C ASP A 787 -12.87 -7.63 -29.12
N THR A 788 -13.95 -8.32 -29.47
CA THR A 788 -15.21 -8.33 -28.71
C THR A 788 -15.73 -9.75 -28.71
N VAL A 789 -15.92 -10.30 -27.52
CA VAL A 789 -16.51 -11.63 -27.28
C VAL A 789 -17.78 -11.48 -26.45
N ASP A 790 -18.61 -12.52 -26.39
CA ASP A 790 -19.75 -12.52 -25.47
C ASP A 790 -19.25 -12.46 -24.01
N TYR A 791 -19.90 -11.64 -23.18
CA TYR A 791 -19.55 -11.54 -21.77
C TYR A 791 -19.87 -12.85 -21.05
N LYS A 792 -18.83 -13.50 -20.51
CA LYS A 792 -18.95 -14.67 -19.63
C LYS A 792 -18.43 -14.29 -18.25
N PRO A 793 -19.18 -14.59 -17.17
CA PRO A 793 -20.45 -15.34 -17.11
C PRO A 793 -21.66 -14.58 -17.68
N ALA A 794 -22.43 -15.28 -18.53
CA ALA A 794 -23.60 -14.72 -19.20
C ALA A 794 -24.76 -14.47 -18.22
N ARG A 795 -25.65 -13.51 -18.55
CA ARG A 795 -26.81 -13.15 -17.72
C ARG A 795 -27.69 -14.34 -17.38
N GLY A 796 -28.05 -15.16 -18.38
CA GLY A 796 -29.01 -16.25 -18.20
C GLY A 796 -30.37 -15.77 -17.68
N ASP A 797 -31.02 -16.60 -16.87
CA ASP A 797 -32.22 -16.21 -16.14
C ASP A 797 -31.85 -15.29 -14.97
N VAL A 798 -32.44 -14.10 -14.92
CA VAL A 798 -32.21 -13.12 -13.84
C VAL A 798 -32.51 -13.73 -12.47
N GLY A 799 -33.60 -14.51 -12.37
CA GLY A 799 -34.02 -15.17 -11.13
C GLY A 799 -33.00 -16.17 -10.56
N ALA A 800 -32.13 -16.73 -11.40
CA ALA A 800 -31.07 -17.64 -10.96
C ALA A 800 -30.04 -16.96 -10.05
N TRP A 801 -29.91 -15.64 -10.13
CA TRP A 801 -28.97 -14.86 -9.30
C TRP A 801 -29.54 -14.48 -7.94
N GLY A 802 -30.74 -14.97 -7.59
CA GLY A 802 -31.35 -14.77 -6.27
C GLY A 802 -32.36 -13.62 -6.18
N ASP A 803 -32.62 -12.89 -7.27
CA ASP A 803 -33.75 -11.97 -7.39
C ASP A 803 -34.21 -11.81 -8.84
N THR A 804 -35.43 -11.30 -9.05
CA THR A 804 -36.02 -11.12 -10.39
C THR A 804 -36.05 -9.67 -10.86
N TYR A 805 -35.60 -8.72 -10.04
CA TYR A 805 -35.62 -7.30 -10.35
C TYR A 805 -34.26 -6.75 -10.82
N GLY A 806 -33.24 -7.61 -10.86
CA GLY A 806 -31.98 -7.30 -11.51
C GLY A 806 -30.96 -6.61 -10.60
N ASN A 807 -30.93 -6.96 -9.32
CA ASN A 807 -29.90 -6.47 -8.40
C ASN A 807 -28.67 -7.38 -8.43
N ARG A 808 -28.81 -8.62 -7.95
CA ARG A 808 -27.69 -9.57 -7.81
C ARG A 808 -27.05 -9.98 -9.13
N VAL A 809 -27.84 -10.06 -10.19
CA VAL A 809 -27.34 -10.40 -11.54
C VAL A 809 -26.34 -9.37 -12.06
N ASP A 810 -26.49 -8.09 -11.74
CA ASP A 810 -25.63 -7.03 -12.27
C ASP A 810 -24.59 -6.56 -11.24
N ARG A 811 -24.19 -7.47 -10.35
CA ARG A 811 -23.08 -7.27 -9.43
C ARG A 811 -21.80 -7.77 -10.09
N PHE A 812 -21.05 -6.88 -10.71
CA PHE A 812 -19.83 -7.24 -11.43
C PHE A 812 -18.59 -6.89 -10.61
N THR A 813 -17.59 -7.76 -10.66
CA THR A 813 -16.26 -7.52 -10.12
C THR A 813 -15.20 -7.73 -11.21
N ALA A 814 -14.00 -7.15 -11.05
CA ALA A 814 -12.87 -7.51 -11.90
C ALA A 814 -11.52 -7.28 -11.21
N CYS A 815 -10.51 -8.09 -11.56
CA CYS A 815 -9.13 -7.84 -11.18
C CYS A 815 -8.15 -8.26 -12.29
N VAL A 816 -6.88 -7.89 -12.10
CA VAL A 816 -5.75 -8.44 -12.83
C VAL A 816 -5.05 -9.49 -11.95
N ALA A 817 -4.53 -10.56 -12.55
CA ALA A 817 -3.77 -11.61 -11.85
C ALA A 817 -2.77 -12.29 -12.80
N TYR A 818 -1.59 -12.64 -12.29
CA TYR A 818 -0.58 -13.45 -12.97
C TYR A 818 -0.87 -14.95 -12.82
N LEU A 819 -1.92 -15.44 -13.45
CA LEU A 819 -2.42 -16.82 -13.31
C LEU A 819 -1.47 -17.92 -13.83
N ASP A 820 -0.47 -17.54 -14.64
CA ASP A 820 0.58 -18.46 -15.12
C ASP A 820 1.96 -18.15 -14.49
N GLY A 821 1.99 -17.22 -13.52
CA GLY A 821 3.19 -16.72 -12.87
C GLY A 821 4.07 -15.83 -13.76
N LYS A 822 3.58 -15.43 -14.94
CA LYS A 822 4.37 -14.69 -15.92
C LYS A 822 3.63 -13.54 -16.60
N ASN A 823 2.45 -13.78 -17.16
CA ASN A 823 1.69 -12.81 -17.95
C ASN A 823 0.45 -12.36 -17.18
N ALA A 824 0.00 -11.14 -17.42
CA ALA A 824 -1.21 -10.61 -16.81
C ALA A 824 -2.47 -11.21 -17.47
N TYR A 825 -3.44 -11.61 -16.64
CA TYR A 825 -4.77 -12.04 -17.07
C TYR A 825 -5.82 -11.11 -16.46
N ALA A 826 -6.90 -10.87 -17.21
CA ALA A 826 -8.06 -10.14 -16.71
C ALA A 826 -9.13 -11.12 -16.21
N CYS A 827 -9.52 -11.00 -14.95
CA CYS A 827 -10.52 -11.84 -14.30
C CYS A 827 -11.80 -11.03 -14.10
N PHE A 828 -12.90 -11.44 -14.73
CA PHE A 828 -14.20 -10.76 -14.63
C PHE A 828 -15.23 -11.62 -13.91
N GLY A 829 -15.81 -11.07 -12.85
CA GLY A 829 -16.80 -11.71 -11.99
C GLY A 829 -18.22 -11.19 -12.19
N ARG A 830 -19.20 -12.03 -11.86
CA ARG A 830 -20.63 -11.71 -11.78
C ARG A 830 -21.29 -12.45 -10.62
N GLY A 831 -22.07 -11.72 -9.83
CA GLY A 831 -22.77 -12.22 -8.65
C GLY A 831 -21.81 -12.53 -7.50
N TYR A 832 -22.26 -12.31 -6.26
CA TYR A 832 -21.50 -12.71 -5.06
C TYR A 832 -22.37 -12.94 -3.83
N TYR A 833 -23.54 -12.29 -3.74
CA TYR A 833 -24.51 -12.54 -2.66
C TYR A 833 -25.12 -13.96 -2.66
N THR A 834 -25.06 -14.67 -3.79
CA THR A 834 -25.58 -16.05 -3.95
C THR A 834 -24.72 -16.81 -4.95
N ARG A 835 -25.16 -16.97 -6.20
CA ARG A 835 -24.31 -17.43 -7.29
C ARG A 835 -23.13 -16.47 -7.46
N LEU A 836 -21.95 -17.04 -7.53
CA LEU A 836 -20.68 -16.37 -7.78
C LEU A 836 -20.03 -17.04 -8.98
N ALA A 837 -19.64 -16.26 -9.97
CA ALA A 837 -18.96 -16.75 -11.15
C ALA A 837 -17.86 -15.79 -11.56
N VAL A 838 -16.72 -16.33 -12.01
CA VAL A 838 -15.54 -15.58 -12.44
C VAL A 838 -14.99 -16.22 -13.71
N THR A 839 -14.57 -15.44 -14.69
CA THR A 839 -13.92 -15.93 -15.91
C THR A 839 -12.64 -15.17 -16.14
N ALA A 840 -11.55 -15.89 -16.34
CA ALA A 840 -10.23 -15.35 -16.64
C ALA A 840 -9.96 -15.31 -18.15
N TYR A 841 -9.32 -14.24 -18.61
CA TYR A 841 -8.94 -14.04 -20.01
C TYR A 841 -7.50 -13.59 -20.12
N GLY A 842 -6.74 -14.24 -21.00
CA GLY A 842 -5.47 -13.71 -21.51
C GLY A 842 -5.66 -13.02 -22.86
N VAL A 843 -4.66 -12.27 -23.29
CA VAL A 843 -4.64 -11.65 -24.62
C VAL A 843 -3.49 -12.24 -25.45
N SER A 844 -3.78 -12.56 -26.71
CA SER A 844 -2.74 -13.09 -27.61
C SER A 844 -3.09 -12.79 -29.06
N GLY A 845 -2.24 -11.97 -29.70
CA GLY A 845 -2.45 -11.51 -31.07
C GLY A 845 -3.64 -10.55 -31.20
N GLY A 846 -3.82 -9.66 -30.22
CA GLY A 846 -4.95 -8.72 -30.15
C GLY A 846 -6.32 -9.40 -30.03
N LYS A 847 -6.38 -10.58 -29.39
CA LYS A 847 -7.60 -11.38 -29.21
C LYS A 847 -7.76 -11.85 -27.77
N LEU A 848 -8.98 -11.75 -27.26
CA LEU A 848 -9.35 -12.29 -25.95
C LEU A 848 -9.40 -13.82 -26.04
N LYS A 849 -8.75 -14.49 -25.08
CA LYS A 849 -8.79 -15.94 -24.94
C LYS A 849 -9.20 -16.30 -23.53
N GLU A 850 -10.35 -16.95 -23.40
CA GLU A 850 -10.76 -17.54 -22.13
C GLU A 850 -9.67 -18.52 -21.66
N TYR A 851 -9.19 -18.34 -20.43
CA TYR A 851 -8.22 -19.20 -19.78
C TYR A 851 -8.94 -20.26 -18.94
N TRP A 852 -9.83 -19.83 -18.03
CA TRP A 852 -10.76 -20.69 -17.31
C TRP A 852 -12.03 -19.93 -16.93
N ALA A 853 -13.06 -20.68 -16.53
CA ALA A 853 -14.30 -20.14 -15.96
C ALA A 853 -14.72 -20.94 -14.72
N PHE A 854 -14.99 -20.21 -13.65
CA PHE A 854 -15.53 -20.69 -12.38
C PHE A 854 -16.99 -20.22 -12.22
N ASP A 855 -17.86 -21.09 -11.72
CA ASP A 855 -19.28 -20.77 -11.50
C ASP A 855 -19.89 -21.72 -10.47
N THR A 856 -20.37 -21.18 -9.35
CA THR A 856 -21.06 -21.97 -8.31
C THR A 856 -22.45 -22.42 -8.76
N GLY A 857 -22.99 -21.82 -9.82
CA GLY A 857 -24.37 -21.98 -10.23
C GLY A 857 -25.33 -21.64 -9.10
N ASN A 858 -26.47 -22.32 -9.05
CA ASN A 858 -27.46 -22.14 -7.99
C ASN A 858 -27.28 -23.18 -6.86
N ASN A 859 -26.12 -23.84 -6.79
CA ASN A 859 -25.85 -24.85 -5.79
C ASN A 859 -25.43 -24.17 -4.48
N VAL A 860 -26.39 -24.02 -3.56
CA VAL A 860 -26.17 -23.43 -2.23
C VAL A 860 -25.11 -24.13 -1.38
N SER A 861 -24.73 -25.36 -1.75
CA SER A 861 -23.67 -26.14 -1.08
C SER A 861 -22.33 -26.11 -1.82
N ALA A 862 -22.24 -25.41 -2.95
CA ALA A 862 -20.95 -25.21 -3.63
C ALA A 862 -20.08 -24.25 -2.82
N ALA A 863 -18.78 -24.56 -2.69
CA ALA A 863 -17.82 -23.66 -2.10
C ALA A 863 -17.77 -22.34 -2.90
N GLY A 864 -17.83 -21.20 -2.19
CA GLY A 864 -17.90 -19.87 -2.80
C GLY A 864 -19.30 -19.33 -3.06
N TYR A 865 -20.37 -20.13 -2.87
CA TYR A 865 -21.74 -19.63 -3.05
C TYR A 865 -22.08 -18.67 -1.91
N GLY A 866 -22.27 -17.38 -2.22
CA GLY A 866 -22.60 -16.35 -1.22
C GLY A 866 -21.39 -15.72 -0.53
N ASP A 867 -20.17 -16.06 -0.95
CA ASP A 867 -18.94 -15.70 -0.25
C ASP A 867 -18.21 -14.47 -0.82
N GLY A 868 -18.71 -13.88 -1.91
CA GLY A 868 -17.99 -12.79 -2.57
C GLY A 868 -18.16 -11.43 -1.88
N ASN A 869 -17.15 -10.57 -1.99
CA ASN A 869 -17.23 -9.16 -1.60
C ASN A 869 -17.67 -8.27 -2.77
N HIS A 870 -17.85 -6.98 -2.48
CA HIS A 870 -17.91 -5.91 -3.48
C HIS A 870 -16.60 -5.69 -4.27
N HIS A 871 -15.63 -6.57 -4.11
CA HIS A 871 -14.30 -6.49 -4.71
C HIS A 871 -13.73 -7.89 -4.93
N CYS A 872 -12.79 -8.01 -5.86
CA CYS A 872 -11.87 -9.14 -5.98
C CYS A 872 -10.46 -8.64 -6.28
N MET A 873 -9.43 -9.40 -5.91
CA MET A 873 -8.02 -9.03 -6.04
C MET A 873 -7.18 -10.22 -6.50
N GLY A 874 -6.08 -9.95 -7.21
CA GLY A 874 -5.03 -10.92 -7.48
C GLY A 874 -3.98 -10.91 -6.37
N ALA A 875 -3.54 -12.10 -5.92
CA ALA A 875 -2.43 -12.28 -4.98
C ALA A 875 -1.93 -13.72 -5.04
N ASP A 876 -0.61 -13.95 -4.95
CA ASP A 876 -0.01 -15.28 -4.79
C ASP A 876 -0.13 -15.69 -3.31
N VAL A 877 -1.20 -16.40 -2.97
CA VAL A 877 -1.55 -16.68 -1.57
C VAL A 877 -0.95 -18.00 -1.08
N ASP A 878 -0.59 -18.92 -1.97
CA ASP A 878 0.01 -20.21 -1.63
C ASP A 878 1.50 -20.33 -1.96
N GLN A 879 2.11 -19.25 -2.47
CA GLN A 879 3.53 -19.09 -2.76
C GLN A 879 4.06 -20.04 -3.85
N ASP A 880 3.20 -20.38 -4.83
CA ASP A 880 3.60 -21.19 -5.99
C ASP A 880 4.18 -20.36 -7.17
N GLY A 881 4.20 -19.03 -7.03
CA GLY A 881 4.67 -18.07 -8.01
C GLY A 881 3.57 -17.54 -8.93
N LYS A 882 2.32 -17.99 -8.77
CA LYS A 882 1.15 -17.54 -9.55
C LYS A 882 0.16 -16.84 -8.64
N ASP A 883 -0.63 -15.95 -9.23
CA ASP A 883 -1.67 -15.28 -8.46
C ASP A 883 -2.96 -16.10 -8.45
N GLU A 884 -3.59 -16.17 -7.29
CA GLU A 884 -4.98 -16.55 -7.09
C GLU A 884 -5.92 -15.35 -7.23
N VAL A 885 -7.21 -15.63 -7.40
CA VAL A 885 -8.28 -14.63 -7.41
C VAL A 885 -9.07 -14.67 -6.10
N VAL A 886 -8.77 -13.72 -5.22
CA VAL A 886 -9.45 -13.56 -3.92
C VAL A 886 -10.77 -12.81 -4.11
N CYS A 887 -11.89 -13.50 -3.92
CA CYS A 887 -13.24 -12.97 -4.05
C CYS A 887 -13.92 -12.94 -2.68
N GLY A 888 -13.52 -12.05 -1.77
CA GLY A 888 -14.08 -11.99 -0.42
C GLY A 888 -13.69 -13.22 0.41
N SER A 889 -14.67 -14.00 0.86
CA SER A 889 -14.55 -15.19 1.72
C SER A 889 -14.16 -16.47 0.96
N VAL A 890 -13.96 -16.41 -0.36
CA VAL A 890 -13.49 -17.53 -1.20
C VAL A 890 -12.31 -17.11 -2.06
N ILE A 891 -11.37 -18.05 -2.24
CA ILE A 891 -10.21 -17.88 -3.11
C ILE A 891 -10.29 -18.89 -4.25
N ILE A 892 -10.20 -18.39 -5.47
CA ILE A 892 -10.14 -19.20 -6.69
C ILE A 892 -8.67 -19.32 -7.09
N ASP A 893 -8.22 -20.56 -7.17
CA ASP A 893 -6.88 -21.01 -7.55
C ASP A 893 -6.47 -20.49 -8.95
N ASP A 894 -5.18 -20.44 -9.24
CA ASP A 894 -4.58 -20.06 -10.54
C ASP A 894 -5.26 -20.75 -11.75
N ASN A 895 -5.72 -21.99 -11.52
CA ASN A 895 -6.34 -22.90 -12.47
C ASN A 895 -7.88 -22.86 -12.50
N GLY A 896 -8.51 -21.93 -11.78
CA GLY A 896 -9.96 -21.69 -11.80
C GLY A 896 -10.79 -22.61 -10.90
N LYS A 897 -10.16 -23.38 -10.01
CA LYS A 897 -10.84 -24.15 -8.96
C LYS A 897 -10.90 -23.36 -7.67
N VAL A 898 -11.75 -23.75 -6.73
CA VAL A 898 -11.67 -23.17 -5.38
C VAL A 898 -10.41 -23.71 -4.71
N LEU A 899 -9.52 -22.81 -4.29
CA LEU A 899 -8.38 -23.14 -3.43
C LEU A 899 -8.88 -23.39 -2.01
N ASN A 900 -9.52 -22.38 -1.42
CA ASN A 900 -10.11 -22.45 -0.08
C ASN A 900 -11.29 -21.45 0.06
N THR A 901 -12.03 -21.59 1.15
CA THR A 901 -13.06 -20.63 1.56
C THR A 901 -13.28 -20.70 3.07
N THR A 902 -13.58 -19.55 3.68
CA THR A 902 -14.03 -19.51 5.08
C THR A 902 -15.52 -19.84 5.22
N SER A 903 -16.29 -19.74 4.13
CA SER A 903 -17.76 -19.84 4.12
C SER A 903 -18.45 -18.86 5.09
N LEU A 904 -17.85 -17.68 5.27
CA LEU A 904 -18.34 -16.63 6.17
C LEU A 904 -19.20 -15.57 5.46
N ALA A 905 -19.59 -15.82 4.22
CA ALA A 905 -20.48 -14.99 3.43
C ALA A 905 -19.86 -13.65 3.02
N HIS A 906 -20.73 -12.67 2.74
CA HIS A 906 -20.40 -11.42 2.10
C HIS A 906 -19.72 -10.40 3.04
N GLY A 907 -18.89 -9.54 2.45
CA GLY A 907 -18.26 -8.41 3.10
C GLY A 907 -18.09 -7.19 2.19
N ASP A 908 -17.84 -6.05 2.84
CA ASP A 908 -17.82 -4.73 2.22
C ASP A 908 -16.39 -4.19 1.96
N ALA A 909 -15.40 -4.71 2.70
CA ALA A 909 -13.98 -4.34 2.62
C ALA A 909 -13.08 -5.56 2.84
N ILE A 910 -11.91 -5.58 2.18
CA ILE A 910 -10.92 -6.66 2.21
C ILE A 910 -9.51 -6.11 1.98
N HIS A 911 -8.54 -6.63 2.74
CA HIS A 911 -7.13 -6.24 2.71
C HIS A 911 -6.29 -7.52 2.62
N ILE A 912 -5.30 -7.56 1.75
CA ILE A 912 -4.46 -8.73 1.49
C ILE A 912 -3.00 -8.29 1.52
N GLY A 913 -2.22 -8.78 2.47
CA GLY A 913 -0.82 -8.39 2.64
C GLY A 913 -0.15 -9.24 3.70
N ASP A 914 1.16 -9.05 3.83
CA ASP A 914 1.96 -9.60 4.92
C ASP A 914 1.70 -8.75 6.19
N PHE A 915 0.66 -9.14 6.95
CA PHE A 915 0.20 -8.41 8.12
C PHE A 915 0.78 -8.98 9.41
N ASP A 916 1.04 -10.29 9.44
CA ASP A 916 1.78 -10.97 10.49
C ASP A 916 3.04 -11.62 9.90
N PRO A 917 4.18 -10.89 9.86
CA PRO A 917 5.44 -11.41 9.32
C PRO A 917 5.98 -12.66 10.04
N SER A 918 5.41 -13.02 11.20
CA SER A 918 5.73 -14.26 11.91
C SER A 918 4.93 -15.47 11.43
N ASN A 919 3.84 -15.24 10.69
CA ASN A 919 3.06 -16.25 9.98
C ASN A 919 3.52 -16.31 8.52
N PRO A 920 4.21 -17.38 8.06
CA PRO A 920 4.75 -17.41 6.70
C PRO A 920 3.66 -17.31 5.63
N GLY A 921 3.77 -16.33 4.73
CA GLY A 921 2.83 -16.09 3.64
C GLY A 921 2.06 -14.80 3.83
N LEU A 922 0.85 -14.74 3.28
CA LEU A 922 -0.01 -13.56 3.36
C LEU A 922 -1.20 -13.82 4.29
N GLU A 923 -1.73 -12.74 4.85
CA GLU A 923 -3.00 -12.73 5.56
C GLU A 923 -4.08 -11.97 4.79
N ILE A 924 -5.33 -12.29 5.10
CA ILE A 924 -6.50 -11.56 4.62
C ILE A 924 -7.30 -11.05 5.80
N PHE A 925 -7.42 -9.72 5.91
CA PHE A 925 -8.32 -9.06 6.83
C PHE A 925 -9.58 -8.57 6.12
N GLN A 926 -10.75 -8.93 6.65
CA GLN A 926 -12.03 -8.70 5.99
C GLN A 926 -13.14 -8.41 7.00
N CYS A 927 -14.10 -7.56 6.62
CA CYS A 927 -15.33 -7.34 7.36
C CYS A 927 -16.51 -8.13 6.78
N LEU A 928 -17.55 -8.36 7.59
CA LEU A 928 -18.66 -9.24 7.25
C LEU A 928 -20.01 -8.56 7.49
N GLU A 929 -20.89 -8.66 6.50
CA GLU A 929 -22.20 -7.99 6.44
C GLU A 929 -23.36 -8.92 6.80
N ASP A 930 -23.14 -10.23 6.87
CA ASP A 930 -24.23 -11.19 7.11
C ASP A 930 -24.25 -11.75 8.54
N GLU A 931 -25.43 -11.76 9.16
CA GLU A 931 -25.67 -12.62 10.34
C GLU A 931 -25.72 -14.09 9.94
N LYS A 932 -26.25 -14.36 8.75
CA LYS A 932 -26.57 -15.68 8.24
C LYS A 932 -26.17 -15.79 6.78
N HIS A 933 -25.30 -16.74 6.50
CA HIS A 933 -24.88 -17.08 5.16
C HIS A 933 -26.08 -17.49 4.28
N PRO A 934 -26.09 -17.20 2.97
CA PRO A 934 -27.17 -17.57 2.04
C PRO A 934 -27.56 -19.06 2.00
N ASN A 935 -26.65 -19.95 2.42
CA ASN A 935 -26.89 -21.40 2.56
C ASN A 935 -27.65 -21.78 3.86
N GLY A 936 -27.88 -20.83 4.75
CA GLY A 936 -28.62 -21.02 5.99
C GLY A 936 -27.76 -21.13 7.26
N THR A 937 -26.42 -21.12 7.15
CA THR A 937 -25.52 -21.18 8.31
C THR A 937 -25.43 -19.83 9.01
N VAL A 938 -25.45 -19.81 10.34
CA VAL A 938 -25.19 -18.59 11.12
C VAL A 938 -23.69 -18.32 11.09
N VAL A 939 -23.30 -17.13 10.63
CA VAL A 939 -21.89 -16.73 10.48
C VAL A 939 -21.52 -15.52 11.31
N SER A 940 -22.53 -14.75 11.75
CA SER A 940 -22.40 -13.51 12.52
C SER A 940 -21.62 -12.40 11.80
N TYR A 941 -22.05 -11.17 11.99
CA TYR A 941 -21.30 -9.99 11.54
C TYR A 941 -19.93 -9.90 12.22
N GLY A 942 -19.04 -9.05 11.72
CA GLY A 942 -17.78 -8.70 12.39
C GLY A 942 -16.59 -8.62 11.44
N THR A 943 -15.40 -8.95 11.95
CA THR A 943 -14.14 -8.95 11.19
C THR A 943 -13.37 -10.26 11.38
N ILE A 944 -12.57 -10.61 10.39
CA ILE A 944 -11.73 -11.81 10.41
C ILE A 944 -10.35 -11.50 9.84
N LEU A 945 -9.31 -11.96 10.54
CA LEU A 945 -7.98 -12.18 9.98
C LEU A 945 -7.83 -13.68 9.73
N ARG A 946 -7.35 -14.05 8.55
CA ARG A 946 -7.06 -15.45 8.19
C ARG A 946 -5.75 -15.57 7.44
N ASP A 947 -5.14 -16.73 7.58
CA ASP A 947 -4.08 -17.20 6.69
C ASP A 947 -4.65 -17.36 5.26
N ALA A 948 -3.99 -16.76 4.27
CA ALA A 948 -4.49 -16.69 2.91
C ALA A 948 -4.46 -18.06 2.20
N ALA A 949 -3.37 -18.83 2.37
CA ALA A 949 -3.19 -20.15 1.75
C ALA A 949 -4.21 -21.20 2.25
N THR A 950 -4.55 -21.15 3.54
CA THR A 950 -5.31 -22.23 4.20
C THR A 950 -6.72 -21.83 4.65
N ALA A 951 -7.05 -20.54 4.62
CA ALA A 951 -8.25 -19.95 5.23
C ALA A 951 -8.38 -20.19 6.75
N LYS A 952 -7.29 -20.58 7.43
CA LYS A 952 -7.27 -20.75 8.88
C LYS A 952 -7.53 -19.40 9.54
N VAL A 953 -8.58 -19.34 10.36
CA VAL A 953 -8.90 -18.15 11.16
C VAL A 953 -7.79 -17.93 12.19
N LEU A 954 -7.18 -16.75 12.16
CA LEU A 954 -6.16 -16.30 13.13
C LEU A 954 -6.83 -15.44 14.19
N PHE A 955 -7.63 -14.46 13.75
CA PHE A 955 -8.41 -13.59 14.60
C PHE A 955 -9.87 -13.55 14.15
N ARG A 956 -10.79 -13.47 15.13
CA ARG A 956 -12.21 -13.26 14.87
C ARG A 956 -12.82 -12.35 15.92
N GLU A 957 -13.42 -11.27 15.46
CA GLU A 957 -14.33 -10.45 16.24
C GLU A 957 -15.74 -10.55 15.65
N THR A 958 -16.75 -10.71 16.52
CA THR A 958 -18.15 -10.71 16.11
C THR A 958 -18.84 -9.40 16.50
N ALA A 959 -19.73 -8.91 15.65
CA ALA A 959 -20.47 -7.67 15.86
C ALA A 959 -21.99 -7.90 15.97
N GLY A 960 -22.70 -6.91 16.52
CA GLY A 960 -24.16 -6.94 16.68
C GLY A 960 -24.96 -6.52 15.43
N GLY A 961 -24.26 -6.11 14.38
CA GLY A 961 -24.82 -5.69 13.10
C GLY A 961 -23.73 -5.59 12.04
N ASP A 962 -24.14 -5.27 10.80
CA ASP A 962 -23.26 -5.13 9.65
C ASP A 962 -21.97 -4.36 9.99
N THR A 963 -20.84 -5.02 9.76
CA THR A 963 -19.53 -4.38 9.82
C THR A 963 -19.16 -3.92 8.42
N GLY A 964 -19.68 -2.76 8.03
CA GLY A 964 -19.54 -2.24 6.67
C GLY A 964 -18.16 -1.66 6.31
N ARG A 965 -17.18 -1.64 7.23
CA ARG A 965 -15.76 -1.31 6.94
C ARG A 965 -14.80 -2.08 7.83
N CYS A 966 -13.61 -2.29 7.32
CA CYS A 966 -12.42 -2.63 8.09
C CYS A 966 -11.19 -2.02 7.44
N ILE A 967 -10.06 -2.05 8.15
CA ILE A 967 -8.77 -1.60 7.65
C ILE A 967 -7.67 -2.46 8.26
N ALA A 968 -6.66 -2.79 7.46
CA ALA A 968 -5.42 -3.42 7.92
C ALA A 968 -4.21 -2.89 7.14
N ASP A 969 -3.18 -2.47 7.86
CA ASP A 969 -1.84 -2.13 7.37
C ASP A 969 -0.91 -1.84 8.57
N ASN A 970 0.38 -1.62 8.34
CA ASN A 970 1.27 -1.09 9.37
C ASN A 970 0.96 0.38 9.62
N LEU A 971 0.28 0.70 10.73
CA LEU A 971 -0.15 2.06 11.08
C LEU A 971 0.68 2.66 12.22
N ILE A 972 1.34 1.81 13.02
CA ILE A 972 1.98 2.18 14.27
C ILE A 972 3.39 1.57 14.33
N THR A 973 4.39 2.44 14.45
CA THR A 973 5.79 2.06 14.46
C THR A 973 6.15 1.12 15.62
N GLY A 974 6.90 0.05 15.33
CA GLY A 974 7.57 -0.77 16.34
C GLY A 974 6.76 -1.92 16.95
N ASN A 975 5.70 -2.36 16.26
CA ASN A 975 4.84 -3.47 16.70
C ASN A 975 5.18 -4.82 16.05
N GLY A 976 6.13 -4.87 15.12
CA GLY A 976 6.60 -6.11 14.49
C GLY A 976 5.57 -6.78 13.57
N GLY A 977 4.55 -6.03 13.13
CA GLY A 977 3.50 -6.44 12.21
C GLY A 977 2.42 -5.36 12.12
N ALA A 978 1.38 -5.61 11.34
CA ALA A 978 0.34 -4.64 11.03
C ALA A 978 -0.68 -4.44 12.17
N GLU A 979 -1.48 -3.38 12.06
CA GLU A 979 -2.67 -3.12 12.85
C GLU A 979 -3.93 -3.38 12.05
N MET A 980 -5.00 -3.78 12.76
CA MET A 980 -6.31 -4.06 12.16
C MET A 980 -7.45 -3.49 13.01
N CYS A 981 -8.50 -2.99 12.33
CA CYS A 981 -9.66 -2.38 12.98
C CYS A 981 -10.94 -2.53 12.12
N GLY A 982 -12.09 -2.81 12.76
CA GLY A 982 -13.41 -2.89 12.12
C GLY A 982 -14.33 -1.74 12.53
N SER A 983 -15.25 -1.30 11.69
CA SER A 983 -16.10 -0.13 11.99
C SER A 983 -17.02 -0.27 13.20
N HIS A 984 -17.31 -1.51 13.64
CA HIS A 984 -18.21 -1.77 14.75
C HIS A 984 -17.50 -1.75 16.12
N ASN A 985 -16.16 -1.75 16.14
CA ASN A 985 -15.37 -1.63 17.36
C ASN A 985 -14.22 -0.65 17.15
N SER A 986 -14.10 0.37 18.00
CA SER A 986 -13.00 1.33 17.93
C SER A 986 -11.65 0.75 18.35
N VAL A 987 -11.56 -0.51 18.78
CA VAL A 987 -10.29 -1.11 19.19
C VAL A 987 -9.44 -1.42 17.97
N VAL A 988 -8.19 -0.95 18.00
CA VAL A 988 -7.14 -1.32 17.07
C VAL A 988 -6.40 -2.51 17.66
N TYR A 989 -6.40 -3.63 16.94
CA TYR A 989 -5.72 -4.86 17.33
C TYR A 989 -4.41 -5.01 16.55
N SER A 990 -3.41 -5.65 17.15
CA SER A 990 -2.23 -6.11 16.40
C SER A 990 -2.61 -7.34 15.57
N ALA A 991 -2.12 -7.41 14.34
CA ALA A 991 -2.27 -8.59 13.49
C ALA A 991 -1.42 -9.78 13.96
N THR A 992 -0.43 -9.56 14.83
CA THR A 992 0.51 -10.60 15.30
C THR A 992 0.15 -11.17 16.67
N GLY A 993 0.77 -12.31 16.99
CA GLY A 993 0.78 -12.88 18.33
C GLY A 993 -0.62 -13.16 18.89
N ASP A 994 -0.89 -12.67 20.11
CA ASP A 994 -2.18 -12.86 20.79
C ASP A 994 -3.27 -11.86 20.33
N HIS A 995 -3.02 -11.09 19.26
CA HIS A 995 -3.91 -10.05 18.73
C HIS A 995 -4.37 -9.05 19.79
N ALA A 996 -3.42 -8.56 20.59
CA ALA A 996 -3.72 -7.64 21.68
C ALA A 996 -4.24 -6.29 21.17
N LYS A 997 -5.08 -5.62 21.97
CA LYS A 997 -5.43 -4.21 21.76
C LYS A 997 -4.15 -3.36 21.82
N VAL A 998 -3.91 -2.59 20.77
CA VAL A 998 -2.79 -1.64 20.67
C VAL A 998 -3.22 -0.26 21.13
N CYS A 999 -4.31 0.26 20.56
CA CYS A 999 -4.87 1.57 20.90
C CYS A 999 -6.37 1.64 20.57
N ASP A 1000 -6.99 2.81 20.74
CA ASP A 1000 -8.30 3.10 20.18
C ASP A 1000 -8.14 3.85 18.84
N TRP A 1001 -9.05 3.63 17.90
CA TRP A 1001 -9.04 4.23 16.57
C TRP A 1001 -8.93 5.75 16.60
N SER A 1002 -9.56 6.36 17.60
CA SER A 1002 -9.49 7.82 17.87
C SER A 1002 -8.08 8.33 18.20
N ASN A 1003 -7.14 7.45 18.53
CA ASN A 1003 -5.73 7.80 18.69
C ASN A 1003 -5.00 7.93 17.34
N ILE A 1004 -5.51 7.29 16.27
CA ILE A 1004 -5.00 7.42 14.90
C ILE A 1004 -5.72 8.57 14.20
N THR A 1005 -7.06 8.49 14.13
CA THR A 1005 -7.88 9.46 13.41
C THR A 1005 -9.30 9.53 13.96
N LYS A 1006 -10.02 10.61 13.64
CA LYS A 1006 -11.45 10.76 13.88
C LYS A 1006 -12.33 10.43 12.66
N TRP A 1007 -11.72 10.03 11.54
CA TRP A 1007 -12.41 9.73 10.28
C TRP A 1007 -12.65 8.23 10.10
N GLY A 1008 -13.26 7.83 8.98
CA GLY A 1008 -13.66 6.44 8.75
C GLY A 1008 -12.50 5.51 8.41
N GLN A 1009 -12.72 4.20 8.59
CA GLN A 1009 -11.87 3.15 8.03
C GLN A 1009 -12.14 3.05 6.52
N ASN A 1010 -11.20 3.52 5.69
CA ASN A 1010 -11.40 3.63 4.26
C ASN A 1010 -10.18 3.12 3.47
N SER A 1011 -9.13 3.93 3.39
CA SER A 1011 -7.91 3.63 2.64
C SER A 1011 -6.67 3.93 3.48
N VAL A 1012 -5.51 3.54 2.96
CA VAL A 1012 -4.19 3.84 3.50
C VAL A 1012 -3.29 4.41 2.40
N VAL A 1013 -2.25 5.15 2.79
CA VAL A 1013 -1.30 5.77 1.86
C VAL A 1013 0.10 5.92 2.48
N TYR A 1014 1.15 5.55 1.74
CA TYR A 1014 2.54 5.87 2.02
C TYR A 1014 2.82 7.32 1.59
N TRP A 1015 2.81 8.24 2.56
CA TRP A 1015 2.87 9.67 2.26
C TRP A 1015 4.08 10.40 2.87
N THR A 1016 4.55 9.98 4.04
CA THR A 1016 5.48 10.77 4.85
C THR A 1016 6.91 10.21 4.82
N ASP A 1017 7.69 10.59 5.83
CA ASP A 1017 9.08 10.22 6.07
C ASP A 1017 9.25 8.86 6.80
N VAL A 1018 8.16 8.15 7.10
CA VAL A 1018 8.17 6.85 7.80
C VAL A 1018 7.48 5.76 6.97
N LEU A 1019 7.76 4.50 7.31
CA LEU A 1019 7.22 3.33 6.60
C LEU A 1019 5.84 2.88 7.07
N GLU A 1020 5.33 3.46 8.14
CA GLU A 1020 3.94 3.23 8.54
C GLU A 1020 2.99 4.04 7.65
N ARG A 1021 1.89 3.45 7.19
CA ARG A 1021 0.93 4.14 6.32
C ARG A 1021 0.07 5.13 7.10
N ALA A 1022 -0.24 6.25 6.44
CA ALA A 1022 -1.26 7.17 6.90
C ALA A 1022 -2.65 6.64 6.51
N VAL A 1023 -3.65 6.82 7.38
CA VAL A 1023 -5.04 6.50 7.08
C VAL A 1023 -5.64 7.61 6.23
N LEU A 1024 -6.12 7.24 5.04
CA LEU A 1024 -6.74 8.14 4.07
C LEU A 1024 -8.27 7.97 4.09
N ASP A 1025 -8.99 9.06 4.33
CA ASP A 1025 -10.44 9.13 4.15
C ASP A 1025 -10.85 10.50 3.60
N ARG A 1026 -11.82 10.51 2.68
CA ARG A 1026 -12.27 11.70 1.95
C ARG A 1026 -11.12 12.34 1.17
N THR A 1027 -10.58 13.45 1.67
CA THR A 1027 -9.45 14.20 1.08
C THR A 1027 -8.37 14.47 2.13
N MET A 1028 -8.25 13.60 3.13
CA MET A 1028 -7.44 13.83 4.32
C MET A 1028 -6.67 12.56 4.70
N ALA A 1029 -5.37 12.69 4.96
CA ALA A 1029 -4.56 11.61 5.50
C ALA A 1029 -4.07 11.95 6.92
N ASP A 1030 -4.39 11.08 7.87
CA ASP A 1030 -3.98 11.17 9.27
C ASP A 1030 -3.00 10.04 9.59
N GLN A 1031 -1.93 10.35 10.32
CA GLN A 1031 -0.90 9.39 10.70
C GLN A 1031 -0.77 9.32 12.23
N TYR A 1032 -0.69 8.10 12.75
CA TYR A 1032 -0.52 7.89 14.18
C TYR A 1032 0.70 8.64 14.71
N GLY A 1033 0.55 9.29 15.87
CA GLY A 1033 1.60 10.10 16.49
C GLY A 1033 1.91 11.45 15.81
N LYS A 1034 1.55 11.65 14.54
CA LYS A 1034 1.75 12.92 13.80
C LYS A 1034 0.47 13.73 13.60
N GLY A 1035 -0.70 13.11 13.71
CA GLY A 1035 -1.99 13.74 13.43
C GLY A 1035 -2.24 13.89 11.93
N ARG A 1036 -2.93 14.96 11.52
CA ARG A 1036 -3.10 15.28 10.09
C ARG A 1036 -1.72 15.47 9.45
N VAL A 1037 -1.48 14.80 8.34
CA VAL A 1037 -0.26 14.95 7.52
C VAL A 1037 -0.57 15.47 6.13
N PHE A 1038 -1.81 15.32 5.64
CA PHE A 1038 -2.27 15.86 4.37
C PHE A 1038 -3.74 16.28 4.41
N SER A 1039 -4.06 17.48 3.93
CA SER A 1039 -5.43 17.89 3.58
C SER A 1039 -5.47 18.39 2.14
N GLY A 1040 -6.30 17.79 1.28
CA GLY A 1040 -6.41 18.16 -0.13
C GLY A 1040 -7.20 19.46 -0.31
N ASP A 1041 -6.50 20.54 -0.67
CA ASP A 1041 -7.15 21.84 -0.87
C ASP A 1041 -7.88 21.94 -2.21
N GLY A 1042 -9.13 22.40 -2.17
CA GLY A 1042 -9.91 22.69 -3.37
C GLY A 1042 -10.32 21.46 -4.18
N VAL A 1043 -10.22 20.27 -3.59
CA VAL A 1043 -10.60 19.00 -4.22
C VAL A 1043 -11.78 18.35 -3.50
N GLY A 1044 -12.48 17.49 -4.22
CA GLY A 1044 -13.54 16.63 -3.69
C GLY A 1044 -13.11 15.18 -3.58
N TYR A 1045 -14.07 14.30 -3.29
CA TYR A 1045 -13.94 12.86 -3.31
C TYR A 1045 -15.15 12.25 -4.01
N ASN A 1046 -15.05 10.97 -4.36
CA ASN A 1046 -16.02 10.26 -5.18
C ASN A 1046 -16.90 9.30 -4.36
N ASN A 1047 -17.95 8.79 -5.00
CA ASN A 1047 -18.75 7.66 -4.52
C ASN A 1047 -19.46 7.88 -3.16
N TYR A 1048 -19.94 9.10 -2.93
CA TYR A 1048 -20.74 9.46 -1.75
C TYR A 1048 -20.03 9.13 -0.43
N THR A 1049 -20.61 8.25 0.39
CA THR A 1049 -20.06 7.86 1.70
C THR A 1049 -18.84 6.95 1.60
N LYS A 1050 -18.59 6.30 0.45
CA LYS A 1050 -17.35 5.56 0.21
C LYS A 1050 -16.14 6.50 0.16
N SER A 1051 -16.36 7.77 -0.19
CA SER A 1051 -15.39 8.86 0.00
C SER A 1051 -14.03 8.60 -0.65
N ASN A 1052 -14.03 8.04 -1.86
CA ASN A 1052 -12.81 7.58 -2.51
C ASN A 1052 -12.04 8.73 -3.18
N ALA A 1053 -10.71 8.61 -3.20
CA ALA A 1053 -9.91 9.28 -4.22
C ALA A 1053 -10.31 8.78 -5.63
N CYS A 1054 -9.90 9.47 -6.69
CA CYS A 1054 -9.96 8.91 -8.03
C CYS A 1054 -9.04 7.69 -8.15
N LEU A 1055 -7.82 7.82 -7.61
CA LEU A 1055 -6.80 6.78 -7.55
C LEU A 1055 -5.75 7.15 -6.49
N THR A 1056 -5.19 6.16 -5.82
CA THR A 1056 -3.93 6.27 -5.09
C THR A 1056 -2.94 5.22 -5.58
N CYS A 1057 -1.75 5.64 -5.97
CA CYS A 1057 -0.66 4.74 -6.35
C CYS A 1057 0.70 5.46 -6.34
N ASP A 1058 1.81 4.72 -6.26
CA ASP A 1058 3.13 5.18 -6.73
C ASP A 1058 3.05 5.44 -8.25
N LEU A 1059 2.64 6.65 -8.62
CA LEU A 1059 2.45 7.03 -10.02
C LEU A 1059 3.78 7.45 -10.62
N MET A 1060 4.66 8.07 -9.85
CA MET A 1060 5.98 8.58 -10.23
C MET A 1060 6.77 8.98 -8.96
N GLY A 1061 8.03 9.34 -9.13
CA GLY A 1061 8.89 9.71 -8.01
C GLY A 1061 9.49 8.48 -7.35
N ASP A 1062 9.65 8.52 -6.03
CA ASP A 1062 10.10 7.37 -5.26
C ASP A 1062 8.90 6.49 -4.86
N TRP A 1063 9.11 5.51 -3.99
CA TRP A 1063 8.12 4.49 -3.59
C TRP A 1063 6.82 5.02 -2.94
N ARG A 1064 6.70 6.31 -2.65
CA ARG A 1064 5.51 6.89 -1.99
C ARG A 1064 4.41 7.15 -3.00
N GLU A 1065 3.19 7.24 -2.49
CA GLU A 1065 2.01 7.19 -3.32
C GLU A 1065 1.45 8.58 -3.63
N GLU A 1066 1.25 8.87 -4.91
CA GLU A 1066 0.46 10.02 -5.34
C GLU A 1066 -1.02 9.81 -5.03
N MET A 1067 -1.70 10.92 -4.73
CA MET A 1067 -3.16 10.94 -4.53
C MET A 1067 -3.83 11.78 -5.59
N LEU A 1068 -4.80 11.19 -6.30
CA LEU A 1068 -5.54 11.85 -7.37
C LEU A 1068 -6.98 12.13 -6.93
N PHE A 1069 -7.41 13.37 -7.00
CA PHE A 1069 -8.77 13.77 -6.60
C PHE A 1069 -9.48 14.58 -7.68
N PRO A 1070 -10.82 14.51 -7.75
CA PRO A 1070 -11.58 15.42 -8.61
C PRO A 1070 -11.41 16.87 -8.11
N CYS A 1071 -11.17 17.79 -9.04
CA CYS A 1071 -11.12 19.22 -8.75
C CYS A 1071 -12.15 19.95 -9.63
N GLY A 1072 -13.27 20.38 -9.02
CA GLY A 1072 -14.41 20.89 -9.77
C GLY A 1072 -15.09 19.79 -10.60
N THR A 1073 -15.58 20.14 -11.79
CA THR A 1073 -16.32 19.20 -12.66
C THR A 1073 -15.52 18.74 -13.88
N ASP A 1074 -14.30 19.24 -14.07
CA ASP A 1074 -13.55 19.12 -15.31
C ASP A 1074 -12.04 18.97 -15.12
N LYS A 1075 -11.58 18.64 -13.91
CA LYS A 1075 -10.15 18.41 -13.64
C LYS A 1075 -9.93 17.27 -12.66
N ILE A 1076 -8.76 16.67 -12.75
CA ILE A 1076 -8.17 15.86 -11.69
C ILE A 1076 -6.92 16.57 -11.18
N ARG A 1077 -6.79 16.68 -9.86
CA ARG A 1077 -5.58 17.19 -9.22
C ARG A 1077 -4.74 16.01 -8.76
N VAL A 1078 -3.48 16.00 -9.17
CA VAL A 1078 -2.49 15.00 -8.79
C VAL A 1078 -1.60 15.61 -7.71
N PHE A 1079 -1.59 15.00 -6.51
CA PHE A 1079 -0.72 15.41 -5.42
C PHE A 1079 0.45 14.43 -5.27
N THR A 1080 1.66 14.97 -5.10
CA THR A 1080 2.86 14.24 -4.68
C THR A 1080 3.31 14.76 -3.31
N THR A 1081 3.99 13.92 -2.54
CA THR A 1081 4.52 14.29 -1.23
C THR A 1081 5.65 15.33 -1.31
N THR A 1082 5.84 16.05 -0.21
CA THR A 1082 6.97 16.98 0.00
C THR A 1082 7.80 16.61 1.24
N TYR A 1083 7.55 15.45 1.85
CA TYR A 1083 8.40 14.91 2.92
C TYR A 1083 9.68 14.34 2.33
N THR A 1084 10.82 14.45 3.00
CA THR A 1084 11.99 13.63 2.65
C THR A 1084 11.81 12.21 3.19
N THR A 1085 12.61 11.26 2.72
CA THR A 1085 12.63 9.89 3.27
C THR A 1085 14.05 9.35 3.24
N ASP A 1086 14.34 8.41 4.13
CA ASP A 1086 15.65 7.76 4.21
C ASP A 1086 15.64 6.35 3.61
N TYR A 1087 14.50 5.91 3.05
CA TYR A 1087 14.30 4.54 2.56
C TYR A 1087 14.46 4.42 1.04
N ASN A 1088 15.14 3.37 0.62
CA ASN A 1088 15.50 3.06 -0.77
C ASN A 1088 14.66 1.88 -1.30
N ILE A 1089 13.34 2.03 -1.32
CA ILE A 1089 12.41 0.98 -1.77
C ILE A 1089 12.24 1.08 -3.30
N TYR A 1090 12.14 -0.08 -3.97
CA TYR A 1090 11.78 -0.14 -5.38
C TYR A 1090 10.40 0.52 -5.62
N SER A 1091 10.15 0.99 -6.83
CA SER A 1091 8.82 1.47 -7.20
C SER A 1091 7.79 0.39 -6.86
N LEU A 1092 6.73 0.75 -6.13
CA LEU A 1092 5.68 -0.18 -5.72
C LEU A 1092 4.93 -0.72 -6.95
N MET A 1093 5.00 -0.03 -8.08
CA MET A 1093 4.46 -0.53 -9.35
C MET A 1093 5.25 -1.71 -9.93
N HIS A 1094 6.44 -2.03 -9.39
CA HIS A 1094 7.17 -3.27 -9.69
C HIS A 1094 6.98 -4.34 -8.59
N ASN A 1095 6.27 -4.04 -7.50
CA ASN A 1095 5.70 -5.05 -6.63
C ASN A 1095 4.44 -5.61 -7.33
N THR A 1096 4.49 -6.87 -7.73
CA THR A 1096 3.47 -7.41 -8.65
C THR A 1096 2.08 -7.48 -8.01
N GLN A 1097 1.97 -7.80 -6.72
CA GLN A 1097 0.71 -7.76 -5.98
C GLN A 1097 0.15 -6.32 -5.92
N TYR A 1098 0.96 -5.36 -5.48
CA TYR A 1098 0.57 -3.97 -5.39
C TYR A 1098 0.08 -3.45 -6.74
N ARG A 1099 0.81 -3.73 -7.82
CA ARG A 1099 0.50 -3.26 -9.17
C ARG A 1099 -0.81 -3.83 -9.72
N VAL A 1100 -1.11 -5.12 -9.50
CA VAL A 1100 -2.39 -5.70 -9.94
C VAL A 1100 -3.56 -5.22 -9.08
N GLN A 1101 -3.32 -4.90 -7.81
CA GLN A 1101 -4.31 -4.28 -6.95
C GLN A 1101 -4.58 -2.82 -7.32
N VAL A 1102 -3.58 -2.05 -7.77
CA VAL A 1102 -3.77 -0.71 -8.37
C VAL A 1102 -4.68 -0.79 -9.61
N ALA A 1103 -4.45 -1.77 -10.49
CA ALA A 1103 -5.33 -2.00 -11.65
C ALA A 1103 -6.78 -2.27 -11.23
N SER A 1104 -6.95 -2.95 -10.10
CA SER A 1104 -8.23 -3.38 -9.56
C SER A 1104 -8.91 -2.33 -8.66
N GLN A 1105 -8.26 -1.22 -8.33
CA GLN A 1105 -8.77 -0.24 -7.36
C GLN A 1105 -10.13 0.37 -7.75
N ASN A 1106 -10.46 0.43 -9.05
CA ASN A 1106 -11.75 0.95 -9.53
C ASN A 1106 -12.93 -0.04 -9.38
N ASN A 1107 -12.64 -1.28 -8.94
CA ASN A 1107 -13.59 -2.38 -8.88
C ASN A 1107 -14.62 -2.19 -7.75
N GLY A 1108 -15.90 -2.07 -8.11
CA GLY A 1108 -17.00 -2.10 -7.14
C GLY A 1108 -16.86 -1.05 -6.04
N TYR A 1109 -16.54 -1.48 -4.81
CA TYR A 1109 -16.16 -0.58 -3.72
C TYR A 1109 -14.64 -0.55 -3.55
N ASN A 1110 -14.00 0.50 -4.07
CA ASN A 1110 -12.55 0.66 -4.14
C ASN A 1110 -11.86 0.30 -2.82
N GLN A 1111 -10.83 -0.55 -2.89
CA GLN A 1111 -9.98 -0.92 -1.76
C GLN A 1111 -8.53 -0.45 -2.02
N PRO A 1112 -7.75 -0.12 -0.97
CA PRO A 1112 -6.34 0.24 -1.13
C PRO A 1112 -5.50 -0.93 -1.67
N PRO A 1113 -4.44 -0.66 -2.43
CA PRO A 1113 -3.45 -1.66 -2.81
C PRO A 1113 -2.44 -1.92 -1.68
N HIS A 1114 -1.94 -3.14 -1.60
CA HIS A 1114 -0.97 -3.62 -0.61
C HIS A 1114 0.23 -4.29 -1.27
N THR A 1115 1.40 -4.17 -0.64
CA THR A 1115 2.59 -4.95 -0.99
C THR A 1115 2.46 -6.39 -0.50
N ASP A 1116 3.18 -7.30 -1.16
CA ASP A 1116 3.34 -8.70 -0.74
C ASP A 1116 4.41 -8.90 0.35
N TYR A 1117 5.00 -7.80 0.84
CA TYR A 1117 5.96 -7.78 1.95
C TYR A 1117 5.57 -6.72 2.99
N TYR A 1118 6.01 -6.93 4.22
CA TYR A 1118 5.90 -5.98 5.32
C TYR A 1118 7.00 -4.90 5.29
N LEU A 1119 6.66 -3.67 5.70
CA LEU A 1119 7.58 -2.54 5.83
C LEU A 1119 7.47 -1.92 7.23
N ASP A 1120 8.60 -1.67 7.89
CA ASP A 1120 8.67 -1.08 9.24
C ASP A 1120 9.87 -0.16 9.41
N THR A 1121 9.63 1.01 10.00
CA THR A 1121 10.66 2.04 10.21
C THR A 1121 11.79 1.59 11.13
N THR A 1122 11.50 0.78 12.15
CA THR A 1122 12.48 0.39 13.19
C THR A 1122 13.30 -0.83 12.81
N GLU A 1123 12.79 -1.67 11.92
CA GLU A 1123 13.45 -2.90 11.47
C GLU A 1123 13.72 -2.90 9.95
N TYR A 1124 13.81 -1.70 9.35
CA TYR A 1124 13.91 -1.57 7.90
C TYR A 1124 15.07 -2.37 7.32
N THR A 1125 14.69 -3.33 6.49
CA THR A 1125 15.54 -3.95 5.49
C THR A 1125 14.87 -3.68 4.15
N ARG A 1126 15.63 -3.22 3.16
CA ARG A 1126 15.07 -3.06 1.81
C ARG A 1126 14.47 -4.41 1.37
N PRO A 1127 13.23 -4.45 0.88
CA PRO A 1127 12.63 -5.66 0.34
C PRO A 1127 13.52 -6.33 -0.70
N GLU A 1128 13.39 -7.64 -0.83
CA GLU A 1128 14.07 -8.38 -1.88
C GLU A 1128 13.75 -7.78 -3.26
N GLU A 1129 14.71 -7.87 -4.17
CA GLU A 1129 14.49 -7.43 -5.55
C GLU A 1129 13.35 -8.25 -6.16
N PRO A 1130 12.26 -7.62 -6.66
CA PRO A 1130 11.18 -8.36 -7.28
C PRO A 1130 11.67 -9.21 -8.45
N ASP A 1131 11.29 -10.48 -8.51
CA ASP A 1131 11.60 -11.37 -9.64
C ASP A 1131 10.71 -11.03 -10.85
N VAL A 1132 11.09 -9.95 -11.54
CA VAL A 1132 10.33 -9.37 -12.65
C VAL A 1132 11.21 -9.07 -13.84
N TRP A 1133 10.60 -8.99 -15.02
CA TRP A 1133 11.27 -8.60 -16.25
C TRP A 1133 10.42 -7.62 -17.06
N VAL A 1134 11.08 -6.80 -17.88
CA VAL A 1134 10.42 -5.85 -18.79
C VAL A 1134 10.69 -6.24 -20.23
N LYS A 1135 9.73 -5.97 -21.11
CA LYS A 1135 9.93 -6.14 -22.55
C LYS A 1135 10.55 -4.88 -23.15
N ASP A 1136 11.58 -5.08 -23.97
CA ASP A 1136 12.38 -4.00 -24.55
C ASP A 1136 11.76 -3.28 -25.75
#